data_AF-A0A558BJ64-F1
#
_entry.id   AF-A0A558BJ64-F1
#
_cell.length_a   1.000
_cell.length_b   1.000
_cell.length_c   1.000
_cell.angle_alpha   90.00
_cell.angle_beta   90.00
_cell.angle_gamma   90.00
#
_symmetry.space_group_name_H-M   'P 1'
#
loop_
_entity.id
_entity.type
_entity.pdbx_description
1 polymer ?
#
loop_
_entity_poly.entity_id
_entity_poly.type
_entity_poly.pdbx_seq_one_letter_code
_entity_poly.pdbx_strand_id
1 'polypeptide(L)'
;MVQRYVMSIDQGTTSTRCILFDAQGRLVSVVQREHQQHFPRPGWVEHDASEIWRNLGRIVPQALAQAGASAQQVVGLGIANQRETTVLWDRHTGAPVSRAVVWQDTRTDALTEQLARTAGAERVRHLSGLPLATYFSAPKIRWLLDRTPGLRERAERGDVLFGTMESWLIWNLTGGPDGGVHVTDVTNASRTMLMNLRTLSWDDELLAFFDVPRRMLPEIRSSTEVYGTTTTVVPGIRIAAALGDQQAALFGQTCFAPGEAKCTYGTGSFLLLNTGGTPVPSTHGLLTTVGFQIGDEPAVYALEGSIAVTGSLVQWFRDGLELIGSAPEIETLARTVEDNGGCYIVPAFSGLFAPHWHSEARGVIAGLTSYITKGHLARAVLEATGWQTREVVDAMNADSGLRLSTLKVDGGMTADNLLMQFVADVLDVPVVRPMVAETVSLGAAYAAGLSVGYWPDLEGLRRNWHRAAQWLPSMDPARRESEYAHWQHAVELTFGWTRPLGKPSGPGTDLVEMILDDHRRIEQLFRDLRNAESDRGQARAELSALLVAHDTATERVVRPSVADGRDEGAGFAGALLSLLENESTGGEEFDKALEELEAVVSTHIRAEERLLLNGLRRTLSASDRASLGRAFAAQRQRQLEFGCGSVSHVRELVAPHG
;
A
#
# COMPACT_ATOMS: atom_id res chain seq x y z
N MET A 1 37.86 15.26 -26.10
CA MET A 1 36.81 15.96 -25.32
C MET A 1 37.07 15.69 -23.85
N VAL A 2 36.91 16.68 -22.97
CA VAL A 2 37.00 16.46 -21.52
C VAL A 2 35.82 15.58 -21.11
N GLN A 3 36.08 14.47 -20.41
CA GLN A 3 35.02 13.59 -19.93
C GLN A 3 34.17 14.32 -18.89
N ARG A 4 32.84 14.24 -19.04
CA ARG A 4 31.84 14.88 -18.20
C ARG A 4 30.96 13.81 -17.56
N TYR A 5 30.40 14.14 -16.40
CA TYR A 5 29.63 13.21 -15.59
C TYR A 5 28.35 13.85 -15.07
N VAL A 6 27.34 13.03 -14.79
CA VAL A 6 26.20 13.42 -13.98
C VAL A 6 26.33 12.74 -12.62
N MET A 7 26.10 13.50 -11.55
CA MET A 7 26.13 12.98 -10.18
C MET A 7 24.71 12.68 -9.72
N SER A 8 24.52 11.60 -8.98
CA SER A 8 23.29 11.33 -8.24
C SER A 8 23.59 11.12 -6.76
N ILE A 9 22.78 11.71 -5.90
CA ILE A 9 22.68 11.34 -4.48
C ILE A 9 21.42 10.51 -4.31
N ASP A 10 21.56 9.29 -3.80
CA ASP A 10 20.45 8.45 -3.37
C ASP A 10 20.45 8.37 -1.84
N GLN A 11 19.56 9.13 -1.20
CA GLN A 11 19.36 9.14 0.24
C GLN A 11 18.29 8.10 0.59
N GLY A 12 18.67 6.82 0.64
CA GLY A 12 17.77 5.74 1.03
C GLY A 12 17.51 5.67 2.55
N THR A 13 16.68 4.72 2.97
CA THR A 13 16.31 4.54 4.39
C THR A 13 17.46 4.02 5.25
N THR A 14 18.33 3.15 4.73
CA THR A 14 19.42 2.55 5.53
C THR A 14 20.79 3.17 5.22
N SER A 15 20.95 3.74 4.02
CA SER A 15 22.23 4.26 3.56
C SER A 15 22.06 5.44 2.63
N THR A 16 23.14 6.20 2.45
CA THR A 16 23.24 7.28 1.47
C THR A 16 24.33 6.94 0.48
N ARG A 17 24.03 7.08 -0.82
CA ARG A 17 24.93 6.79 -1.93
C ARG A 17 25.20 8.04 -2.75
N CYS A 18 26.43 8.15 -3.25
CA CYS A 18 26.81 9.10 -4.28
C CYS A 18 27.38 8.32 -5.46
N ILE A 19 26.81 8.54 -6.65
CA ILE A 19 27.17 7.83 -7.88
C ILE A 19 27.47 8.84 -8.98
N LEU A 20 28.49 8.57 -9.78
CA LEU A 20 28.76 9.31 -11.02
C LEU A 20 28.44 8.42 -12.21
N PHE A 21 27.74 8.99 -13.19
CA PHE A 21 27.39 8.36 -14.46
C PHE A 21 28.04 9.10 -15.64
N ASP A 22 28.46 8.34 -16.65
CA ASP A 22 28.94 8.91 -17.92
C ASP A 22 27.80 9.19 -18.93
N ALA A 23 28.15 9.62 -20.15
CA ALA A 23 27.19 9.94 -21.21
C ALA A 23 26.32 8.75 -21.65
N GLN A 24 26.80 7.52 -21.45
CA GLN A 24 26.10 6.29 -21.79
C GLN A 24 25.24 5.79 -20.61
N GLY A 25 25.18 6.53 -19.50
CA GLY A 25 24.49 6.09 -18.28
C GLY A 25 25.21 4.96 -17.54
N ARG A 26 26.51 4.74 -17.81
CA ARG A 26 27.30 3.72 -17.12
C ARG A 26 27.80 4.26 -15.78
N LEU A 27 27.81 3.41 -14.77
CA LEU A 27 28.35 3.70 -13.45
C LEU A 27 29.88 3.86 -13.53
N VAL A 28 30.38 5.03 -13.10
CA VAL A 28 31.82 5.37 -13.09
C VAL A 28 32.42 5.21 -11.70
N SER A 29 31.69 5.66 -10.68
CA SER A 29 32.07 5.50 -9.27
C SER A 29 30.82 5.39 -8.40
N VAL A 30 30.90 4.62 -7.33
CA VAL A 30 29.84 4.50 -6.32
C VAL A 30 30.47 4.52 -4.93
N VAL A 31 29.98 5.43 -4.09
CA VAL A 31 30.35 5.49 -2.67
C VAL A 31 29.08 5.46 -1.84
N GLN A 32 29.02 4.55 -0.89
CA GLN A 32 27.88 4.34 0.00
C GLN A 32 28.32 4.47 1.46
N ARG A 33 27.42 4.99 2.30
CA ARG A 33 27.59 4.95 3.75
C ARG A 33 26.24 4.74 4.44
N GLU A 34 26.22 3.80 5.38
CA GLU A 34 25.06 3.56 6.25
C GLU A 34 24.92 4.66 7.30
N HIS A 35 23.70 4.86 7.78
CA HIS A 35 23.37 5.72 8.91
C HIS A 35 22.54 4.96 9.94
N GLN A 36 22.63 5.38 11.20
CA GLN A 36 22.01 4.66 12.30
C GLN A 36 20.48 4.70 12.21
N GLN A 37 19.87 3.53 12.34
CA GLN A 37 18.43 3.39 12.54
C GLN A 37 18.12 3.50 14.03
N HIS A 38 17.31 4.47 14.45
CA HIS A 38 16.94 4.65 15.85
C HIS A 38 15.54 4.12 16.12
N PHE A 39 15.43 3.19 17.08
CA PHE A 39 14.17 2.59 17.52
C PHE A 39 13.92 2.90 19.01
N PRO A 40 13.53 4.14 19.37
CA PRO A 40 13.40 4.53 20.77
C PRO A 40 12.29 3.79 21.51
N ARG A 41 11.26 3.33 20.77
CA ARG A 41 10.13 2.54 21.26
C ARG A 41 9.61 1.62 20.14
N PRO A 42 8.85 0.55 20.46
CA PRO A 42 8.19 -0.25 19.44
C PRO A 42 7.35 0.62 18.49
N GLY A 43 7.48 0.37 17.18
CA GLY A 43 6.81 1.14 16.13
C GLY A 43 7.43 2.52 15.82
N TRP A 44 8.39 2.99 16.62
CA TRP A 44 9.04 4.28 16.38
C TRP A 44 10.33 4.08 15.61
N VAL A 45 10.51 4.86 14.55
CA VAL A 45 11.67 4.81 13.65
C VAL A 45 12.13 6.24 13.37
N GLU A 46 13.39 6.52 13.73
CA GLU A 46 14.00 7.86 13.65
C GLU A 46 15.36 7.82 12.97
N HIS A 47 15.72 8.93 12.30
CA HIS A 47 17.07 9.18 11.77
C HIS A 47 17.66 10.47 12.32
N ASP A 48 18.99 10.51 12.53
CA ASP A 48 19.72 11.76 12.73
C ASP A 48 19.98 12.44 11.38
N ALA A 49 19.20 13.47 11.04
CA ALA A 49 19.37 14.26 9.82
C ALA A 49 20.77 14.91 9.72
N SER A 50 21.41 15.20 10.87
CA SER A 50 22.78 15.71 10.91
C SER A 50 23.80 14.62 10.60
N GLU A 51 23.53 13.35 10.95
CA GLU A 51 24.37 12.22 10.54
C GLU A 51 24.33 12.02 9.03
N ILE A 52 23.13 12.04 8.44
CA ILE A 52 22.94 11.95 6.98
C ILE A 52 23.69 13.07 6.28
N TRP A 53 23.61 14.31 6.78
CA TRP A 53 24.38 15.43 6.26
C TRP A 53 25.90 15.23 6.37
N ARG A 54 26.40 14.82 7.55
CA ARG A 54 27.83 14.50 7.74
C ARG A 54 28.30 13.38 6.82
N ASN A 55 27.45 12.38 6.55
CA ASN A 55 27.75 11.30 5.62
C ASN A 55 27.90 11.85 4.20
N LEU A 56 27.03 12.76 3.77
CA LEU A 56 27.14 13.40 2.46
C LEU A 56 28.49 14.13 2.29
N GLY A 57 28.91 14.88 3.32
CA GLY A 57 30.20 15.57 3.35
C GLY A 57 31.43 14.66 3.19
N ARG A 58 31.27 13.34 3.40
CA ARG A 58 32.33 12.35 3.21
C ARG A 58 32.25 11.64 1.87
N ILE A 59 31.04 11.24 1.45
CA ILE A 59 30.88 10.38 0.26
C ILE A 59 31.00 11.16 -1.05
N VAL A 60 30.59 12.43 -1.10
CA VAL A 60 30.64 13.22 -2.34
C VAL A 60 32.08 13.49 -2.80
N PRO A 61 33.00 14.00 -1.94
CA PRO A 61 34.40 14.14 -2.31
C PRO A 61 35.06 12.80 -2.66
N GLN A 62 34.70 11.74 -1.95
CA GLN A 62 35.24 10.40 -2.20
C GLN A 62 34.81 9.85 -3.57
N ALA A 63 33.55 10.06 -3.99
CA ALA A 63 33.06 9.62 -5.29
C ALA A 63 33.78 10.35 -6.43
N LEU A 64 33.97 11.67 -6.31
CA LEU A 64 34.77 12.45 -7.26
C LEU A 64 36.22 11.94 -7.35
N ALA A 65 36.85 11.67 -6.21
CA ALA A 65 38.21 11.14 -6.16
C ALA A 65 38.33 9.76 -6.82
N GLN A 66 37.37 8.85 -6.59
CA GLN A 66 37.34 7.54 -7.23
C GLN A 66 37.14 7.62 -8.75
N ALA A 67 36.34 8.59 -9.23
CA ALA A 67 36.15 8.84 -10.65
C ALA A 67 37.33 9.59 -11.31
N GLY A 68 38.29 10.08 -10.53
CA GLY A 68 39.34 10.99 -11.03
C GLY A 68 38.77 12.28 -11.61
N ALA A 69 37.63 12.74 -11.09
CA ALA A 69 36.86 13.86 -11.63
C ALA A 69 36.94 15.10 -10.72
N SER A 70 36.95 16.29 -11.32
CA SER A 70 36.72 17.54 -10.61
C SER A 70 35.23 17.93 -10.60
N ALA A 71 34.85 18.85 -9.69
CA ALA A 71 33.49 19.37 -9.63
C ALA A 71 33.02 19.99 -10.96
N GLN A 72 33.93 20.63 -11.72
CA GLN A 72 33.62 21.26 -13.01
C GLN A 72 33.30 20.23 -14.11
N GLN A 73 33.67 18.97 -13.93
CA GLN A 73 33.30 17.88 -14.83
C GLN A 73 31.89 17.33 -14.54
N VAL A 74 31.31 17.67 -13.39
CA VAL A 74 29.93 17.29 -13.05
C VAL A 74 28.97 18.32 -13.64
N VAL A 75 28.21 17.92 -14.65
CA VAL A 75 27.32 18.85 -15.38
C VAL A 75 26.03 19.16 -14.62
N GLY A 76 25.62 18.25 -13.74
CA GLY A 76 24.43 18.37 -12.90
C GLY A 76 24.41 17.30 -11.80
N LEU A 77 23.68 17.59 -10.73
CA LEU A 77 23.41 16.73 -9.59
C LEU A 77 21.91 16.47 -9.50
N GLY A 78 21.52 15.20 -9.48
CA GLY A 78 20.17 14.74 -9.16
C GLY A 78 20.10 14.17 -7.75
N ILE A 79 18.98 14.41 -7.06
CA ILE A 79 18.74 13.89 -5.71
C ILE A 79 17.54 12.94 -5.75
N ALA A 80 17.74 11.70 -5.33
CA ALA A 80 16.68 10.79 -4.95
C ALA A 80 16.70 10.57 -3.44
N ASN A 81 15.53 10.36 -2.84
CA ASN A 81 15.43 10.20 -1.40
C ASN A 81 14.30 9.25 -0.99
N GLN A 82 14.47 8.62 0.18
CA GLN A 82 13.36 7.99 0.87
C GLN A 82 12.24 9.02 1.06
N ARG A 83 11.04 8.64 0.65
CA ARG A 83 9.86 9.51 0.70
C ARG A 83 9.28 9.55 2.12
N GLU A 84 8.36 10.49 2.30
CA GLU A 84 7.57 10.79 3.52
C GLU A 84 8.35 11.23 4.77
N THR A 85 9.58 10.73 4.98
CA THR A 85 10.43 11.03 6.14
C THR A 85 10.51 12.53 6.39
N THR A 86 10.14 12.93 7.60
CA THR A 86 9.86 14.32 7.97
C THR A 86 10.99 14.90 8.79
N VAL A 87 11.58 16.00 8.31
CA VAL A 87 12.60 16.78 9.03
C VAL A 87 12.03 18.15 9.35
N LEU A 88 12.15 18.57 10.61
CA LEU A 88 11.92 19.94 11.05
C LEU A 88 13.24 20.53 11.55
N TRP A 89 13.59 21.74 11.12
CA TRP A 89 14.82 22.40 11.55
C TRP A 89 14.62 23.89 11.77
N ASP A 90 15.49 24.47 12.58
CA ASP A 90 15.53 25.90 12.82
C ASP A 90 16.15 26.62 11.61
N ARG A 91 15.43 27.62 11.08
CA ARG A 91 15.82 28.39 9.89
C ARG A 91 17.16 29.11 10.05
N HIS A 92 17.43 29.61 11.26
CA HIS A 92 18.53 30.55 11.52
C HIS A 92 19.83 29.83 11.89
N THR A 93 19.73 28.65 12.48
CA THR A 93 20.88 27.86 12.93
C THR A 93 21.13 26.65 12.03
N GLY A 94 20.11 26.19 11.30
CA GLY A 94 20.17 24.95 10.52
C GLY A 94 20.14 23.69 11.36
N ALA A 95 19.96 23.79 12.68
CA ALA A 95 19.90 22.63 13.54
C ALA A 95 18.53 21.94 13.44
N PRO A 96 18.47 20.62 13.22
CA PRO A 96 17.23 19.87 13.37
C PRO A 96 16.65 20.07 14.77
N VAL A 97 15.33 20.32 14.86
CA VAL A 97 14.67 20.52 16.17
C VAL A 97 14.45 19.20 16.92
N SER A 98 14.50 18.09 16.19
CA SER A 98 14.47 16.71 16.68
C SER A 98 15.14 15.79 15.64
N ARG A 99 15.21 14.49 15.94
CA ARG A 99 15.45 13.49 14.89
C ARG A 99 14.33 13.53 13.85
N ALA A 100 14.67 13.13 12.62
CA ALA A 100 13.71 12.96 11.55
C ALA A 100 12.78 11.78 11.87
N VAL A 101 11.47 11.94 11.64
CA VAL A 101 10.49 10.87 11.83
C VAL A 101 10.34 10.13 10.50
N VAL A 102 10.72 8.85 10.49
CA VAL A 102 10.84 8.05 9.27
C VAL A 102 9.47 7.60 8.78
N TRP A 103 9.35 7.31 7.48
CA TRP A 103 8.11 6.83 6.86
C TRP A 103 7.54 5.55 7.51
N GLN A 104 8.40 4.67 8.02
CA GLN A 104 8.01 3.43 8.72
C GLN A 104 7.42 3.67 10.11
N ASP A 105 7.57 4.88 10.65
CA ASP A 105 7.18 5.20 12.01
C ASP A 105 5.65 5.23 12.19
N THR A 106 5.14 4.49 13.17
CA THR A 106 3.72 4.36 13.48
C THR A 106 3.27 5.20 14.68
N ARG A 107 4.09 6.13 15.21
CA ARG A 107 3.76 6.91 16.42
C ARG A 107 2.51 7.78 16.27
N THR A 108 2.10 8.06 15.04
CA THR A 108 0.95 8.90 14.73
C THR A 108 -0.35 8.11 14.56
N ASP A 109 -0.37 6.82 14.88
CA ASP A 109 -1.53 5.93 14.68
C ASP A 109 -2.81 6.45 15.35
N ALA A 110 -2.74 6.71 16.67
CA ALA A 110 -3.86 7.30 17.41
C ALA A 110 -4.27 8.69 16.89
N LEU A 111 -3.31 9.48 16.40
CA LEU A 111 -3.62 10.78 15.78
C LEU A 111 -4.34 10.59 14.44
N THR A 112 -3.93 9.63 13.62
CA THR A 112 -4.61 9.34 12.34
C THR A 112 -6.00 8.76 12.55
N GLU A 113 -6.23 7.95 13.58
CA GLU A 113 -7.58 7.49 13.98
C GLU A 113 -8.48 8.65 14.43
N GLN A 114 -7.92 9.62 15.17
CA GLN A 114 -8.64 10.82 15.58
C GLN A 114 -8.98 11.68 14.36
N LEU A 115 -8.01 11.92 13.47
CA LEU A 115 -8.20 12.70 12.24
C LEU A 115 -9.24 12.05 11.33
N ALA A 116 -9.28 10.72 11.24
CA ALA A 116 -10.27 9.98 10.45
C ALA A 116 -11.72 10.19 10.93
N ARG A 117 -11.92 10.61 12.19
CA ARG A 117 -13.24 10.94 12.76
C ARG A 117 -13.58 12.43 12.70
N THR A 118 -12.66 13.25 12.19
CA THR A 118 -12.85 14.71 12.08
C THR A 118 -13.59 15.04 10.78
N ALA A 119 -14.46 16.04 10.80
CA ALA A 119 -15.16 16.50 9.60
C ALA A 119 -14.15 16.91 8.51
N GLY A 120 -14.39 16.52 7.25
CA GLY A 120 -13.50 16.79 6.12
C GLY A 120 -12.42 15.74 5.89
N ALA A 121 -12.34 14.68 6.71
CA ALA A 121 -11.38 13.59 6.52
C ALA A 121 -11.48 12.93 5.13
N GLU A 122 -12.69 12.83 4.57
CA GLU A 122 -12.93 12.31 3.22
C GLU A 122 -12.27 13.15 2.12
N ARG A 123 -12.12 14.46 2.35
CA ARG A 123 -11.53 15.38 1.37
C ARG A 123 -10.04 15.22 1.25
N VAL A 124 -9.37 14.71 2.28
CA VAL A 124 -7.92 14.47 2.29
C VAL A 124 -7.51 13.59 1.11
N ARG A 125 -8.18 12.45 0.92
CA ARG A 125 -7.90 11.54 -0.21
C ARG A 125 -8.28 12.16 -1.55
N HIS A 126 -9.38 12.90 -1.61
CA HIS A 126 -9.81 13.56 -2.85
C HIS A 126 -8.80 14.62 -3.33
N LEU A 127 -8.20 15.39 -2.42
CA LEU A 127 -7.27 16.47 -2.75
C LEU A 127 -5.84 15.95 -2.94
N SER A 128 -5.37 15.08 -2.04
CA SER A 128 -3.97 14.61 -2.03
C SER A 128 -3.74 13.27 -2.73
N GLY A 129 -4.79 12.50 -3.02
CA GLY A 129 -4.67 11.13 -3.55
C GLY A 129 -4.29 10.07 -2.52
N LEU A 130 -4.15 10.44 -1.24
CA LEU A 130 -3.61 9.60 -0.18
C LEU A 130 -4.65 9.31 0.92
N PRO A 131 -4.70 8.08 1.49
CA PRO A 131 -5.50 7.80 2.67
C PRO A 131 -4.87 8.41 3.94
N LEU A 132 -5.67 8.58 4.99
CA LEU A 132 -5.13 8.89 6.32
C LEU A 132 -4.37 7.66 6.85
N ALA A 133 -3.05 7.78 6.96
CA ALA A 133 -2.17 6.73 7.45
C ALA A 133 -0.95 7.33 8.14
N THR A 134 -0.30 6.55 8.99
CA THR A 134 0.95 6.93 9.68
C THR A 134 2.14 7.10 8.74
N TYR A 135 2.00 6.61 7.50
CA TYR A 135 3.04 6.59 6.49
C TYR A 135 3.50 8.01 6.10
N PHE A 136 2.57 8.95 5.93
CA PHE A 136 2.82 10.23 5.28
C PHE A 136 3.25 11.36 6.23
N SER A 137 3.74 12.48 5.67
CA SER A 137 4.39 13.53 6.45
C SER A 137 3.46 14.37 7.32
N ALA A 138 2.24 14.71 6.88
CA ALA A 138 1.38 15.67 7.60
C ALA A 138 1.07 15.25 9.04
N PRO A 139 0.67 13.99 9.34
CA PRO A 139 0.50 13.55 10.73
C PRO A 139 1.79 13.65 11.56
N LYS A 140 2.96 13.42 10.95
CA LYS A 140 4.27 13.50 11.63
C LYS A 140 4.61 14.94 12.00
N ILE A 141 4.37 15.90 11.09
CA ILE A 141 4.51 17.33 11.35
C ILE A 141 3.59 17.75 12.50
N ARG A 142 2.29 17.42 12.39
CA ARG A 142 1.29 17.73 13.41
C ARG A 142 1.70 17.20 14.78
N TRP A 143 2.12 15.94 14.84
CA TRP A 143 2.57 15.32 16.07
C TRP A 143 3.77 16.03 16.70
N LEU A 144 4.77 16.43 15.91
CA LEU A 144 5.95 17.14 16.40
C LEU A 144 5.58 18.52 16.97
N LEU A 145 4.71 19.26 16.29
CA LEU A 145 4.22 20.57 16.73
C LEU A 145 3.45 20.48 18.05
N ASP A 146 2.64 19.43 18.22
CA ASP A 146 1.82 19.24 19.42
C ASP A 146 2.62 18.74 20.63
N ARG A 147 3.68 17.96 20.39
CA ARG A 147 4.46 17.31 21.45
C ARG A 147 5.70 18.07 21.89
N THR A 148 6.17 19.02 21.08
CA THR A 148 7.38 19.78 21.36
C THR A 148 7.03 21.18 21.87
N PRO A 149 7.23 21.49 23.17
CA PRO A 149 6.87 22.79 23.73
C PRO A 149 7.51 23.96 22.97
N GLY A 150 6.71 24.98 22.63
CA GLY A 150 7.19 26.18 21.94
C GLY A 150 7.45 26.01 20.44
N LEU A 151 7.34 24.79 19.88
CA LEU A 151 7.66 24.55 18.47
C LEU A 151 6.60 25.13 17.53
N ARG A 152 5.32 25.07 17.93
CA ARG A 152 4.21 25.63 17.13
C ARG A 152 4.32 27.13 16.96
N GLU A 153 4.54 27.86 18.03
CA GLU A 153 4.67 29.32 17.99
C GLU A 153 5.90 29.74 17.17
N ARG A 154 6.99 28.96 17.21
CA ARG A 154 8.16 29.19 16.34
C ARG A 154 7.84 28.92 14.88
N ALA A 155 7.12 27.84 14.58
CA ALA A 155 6.70 27.52 13.22
C ALA A 155 5.76 28.59 12.62
N GLU A 156 4.82 29.09 13.40
CA GLU A 156 3.90 30.16 13.00
C GLU A 156 4.62 31.48 12.70
N ARG A 157 5.71 31.78 13.42
CA ARG A 157 6.60 32.91 13.10
C ARG A 157 7.50 32.68 11.89
N GLY A 158 7.61 31.44 11.42
CA GLY A 158 8.53 31.05 10.35
C GLY A 158 9.97 30.86 10.82
N ASP A 159 10.20 30.57 12.10
CA ASP A 159 11.54 30.24 12.62
C ASP A 159 11.89 28.75 12.38
N VAL A 160 10.90 27.92 12.01
CA VAL A 160 11.05 26.48 11.76
C VAL A 160 10.68 26.19 10.31
N LEU A 161 11.53 25.41 9.65
CA LEU A 161 11.30 24.87 8.31
C LEU A 161 10.94 23.40 8.39
N PHE A 162 10.08 22.98 7.47
CA PHE A 162 9.77 21.59 7.16
C PHE A 162 10.40 21.21 5.83
N GLY A 163 10.76 19.94 5.71
CA GLY A 163 11.09 19.32 4.44
C GLY A 163 11.12 17.82 4.55
N THR A 164 10.84 17.16 3.44
CA THR A 164 11.33 15.80 3.18
C THR A 164 12.84 15.82 2.95
N MET A 165 13.45 14.65 2.82
CA MET A 165 14.91 14.49 2.86
C MET A 165 15.62 15.24 1.73
N GLU A 166 15.06 15.33 0.52
CA GLU A 166 15.63 16.14 -0.56
C GLU A 166 15.63 17.63 -0.24
N SER A 167 14.57 18.15 0.37
CA SER A 167 14.48 19.56 0.75
C SER A 167 15.54 19.92 1.79
N TRP A 168 15.73 19.03 2.79
CA TRP A 168 16.82 19.14 3.76
C TRP A 168 18.20 19.14 3.09
N LEU A 169 18.44 18.24 2.13
CA LEU A 169 19.71 18.15 1.43
C LEU A 169 19.97 19.36 0.53
N ILE A 170 18.98 19.81 -0.25
CA ILE A 170 19.09 20.98 -1.13
C ILE A 170 19.40 22.22 -0.29
N TRP A 171 18.67 22.42 0.81
CA TRP A 171 18.86 23.55 1.71
C TRP A 171 20.29 23.62 2.26
N ASN A 172 20.83 22.50 2.76
CA ASN A 172 22.20 22.44 3.26
C ASN A 172 23.26 22.60 2.15
N LEU A 173 23.06 21.94 1.01
CA LEU A 173 23.99 22.00 -0.13
C LEU A 173 24.12 23.42 -0.70
N THR A 174 23.05 24.22 -0.64
CA THR A 174 23.00 25.58 -1.20
C THR A 174 23.38 26.68 -0.21
N GLY A 175 23.66 26.35 1.06
CA GLY A 175 24.22 27.31 2.03
C GLY A 175 23.59 27.26 3.41
N GLY A 176 22.51 26.51 3.59
CA GLY A 176 21.84 26.36 4.87
C GLY A 176 21.38 27.72 5.43
N PRO A 177 21.78 28.09 6.67
CA PRO A 177 21.44 29.41 7.23
C PRO A 177 21.92 30.58 6.37
N ASP A 178 22.99 30.38 5.59
CA ASP A 178 23.65 31.40 4.78
C ASP A 178 23.06 31.47 3.35
N GLY A 179 21.74 31.42 3.24
CA GLY A 179 21.02 31.56 1.95
C GLY A 179 20.63 30.24 1.28
N GLY A 180 20.48 29.16 2.06
CA GLY A 180 19.99 27.87 1.57
C GLY A 180 18.62 27.97 0.89
N VAL A 181 18.52 27.36 -0.29
CA VAL A 181 17.30 27.28 -1.10
C VAL A 181 16.34 26.27 -0.46
N HIS A 182 15.15 26.71 -0.09
CA HIS A 182 14.13 25.89 0.57
C HIS A 182 13.03 25.49 -0.42
N VAL A 183 13.27 24.39 -1.12
CA VAL A 183 12.40 23.85 -2.18
C VAL A 183 12.15 22.36 -1.98
N THR A 184 11.10 21.84 -2.62
CA THR A 184 10.78 20.42 -2.77
C THR A 184 10.27 20.20 -4.19
N ASP A 185 10.38 18.99 -4.72
CA ASP A 185 9.77 18.68 -6.01
C ASP A 185 8.33 18.17 -5.85
N VAL A 186 7.54 18.24 -6.93
CA VAL A 186 6.15 17.77 -6.94
C VAL A 186 5.98 16.29 -6.55
N THR A 187 6.97 15.42 -6.80
CA THR A 187 6.86 14.01 -6.42
C THR A 187 6.93 13.86 -4.91
N ASN A 188 7.92 14.45 -4.24
CA ASN A 188 8.03 14.45 -2.78
C ASN A 188 6.87 15.21 -2.12
N ALA A 189 6.50 16.39 -2.64
CA ALA A 189 5.37 17.17 -2.13
C ALA A 189 4.05 16.38 -2.16
N SER A 190 3.83 15.57 -3.20
CA SER A 190 2.64 14.71 -3.30
C SER A 190 2.54 13.64 -2.21
N ARG A 191 3.64 13.34 -1.50
CA ARG A 191 3.70 12.34 -0.43
C ARG A 191 3.47 12.89 0.97
N THR A 192 3.25 14.20 1.07
CA THR A 192 3.11 14.88 2.36
C THR A 192 1.69 14.84 2.91
N MET A 193 0.68 14.59 2.07
CA MET A 193 -0.76 14.88 2.32
C MET A 193 -1.13 16.37 2.43
N LEU A 194 -0.23 17.28 2.05
CA LEU A 194 -0.47 18.73 2.12
C LEU A 194 -0.60 19.38 0.73
N MET A 195 -0.21 18.67 -0.33
CA MET A 195 -0.30 19.15 -1.70
C MET A 195 -1.60 18.68 -2.34
N ASN A 196 -2.27 19.57 -3.05
CA ASN A 196 -3.38 19.21 -3.93
C ASN A 196 -2.85 18.73 -5.28
N LEU A 197 -3.20 17.51 -5.67
CA LEU A 197 -2.68 16.87 -6.87
C LEU A 197 -3.10 17.58 -8.16
N ARG A 198 -4.21 18.32 -8.16
CA ARG A 198 -4.69 19.04 -9.37
C ARG A 198 -4.00 20.38 -9.55
N THR A 199 -3.76 21.09 -8.46
CA THR A 199 -3.13 22.43 -8.51
C THR A 199 -1.61 22.38 -8.40
N LEU A 200 -1.05 21.26 -7.93
CA LEU A 200 0.38 21.08 -7.63
C LEU A 200 0.91 22.13 -6.65
N SER A 201 0.06 22.56 -5.72
CA SER A 201 0.35 23.57 -4.72
C SER A 201 -0.02 23.08 -3.32
N TRP A 202 0.61 23.65 -2.29
CA TRP A 202 0.13 23.49 -0.92
C TRP A 202 -1.32 23.98 -0.81
N ASP A 203 -2.18 23.12 -0.30
CA ASP A 203 -3.63 23.31 -0.26
C ASP A 203 -4.05 23.83 1.11
N ASP A 204 -4.70 24.99 1.15
CA ASP A 204 -5.03 25.66 2.41
C ASP A 204 -6.02 24.85 3.26
N GLU A 205 -6.83 23.99 2.66
CA GLU A 205 -7.74 23.13 3.40
C GLU A 205 -7.01 21.94 4.03
N LEU A 206 -6.10 21.30 3.30
CA LEU A 206 -5.24 20.27 3.87
C LEU A 206 -4.39 20.84 5.01
N LEU A 207 -3.83 22.04 4.82
CA LEU A 207 -3.06 22.72 5.86
C LEU A 207 -3.89 23.04 7.10
N ALA A 208 -5.14 23.50 6.92
CA ALA A 208 -6.05 23.74 8.04
C ALA A 208 -6.45 22.43 8.75
N PHE A 209 -6.74 21.36 7.99
CA PHE A 209 -7.14 20.07 8.53
C PHE A 209 -6.05 19.43 9.42
N PHE A 210 -4.79 19.47 8.96
CA PHE A 210 -3.65 18.99 9.76
C PHE A 210 -3.08 20.05 10.70
N ASP A 211 -3.61 21.29 10.65
CA ASP A 211 -3.14 22.46 11.39
C ASP A 211 -1.60 22.59 11.32
N VAL A 212 -1.13 22.75 10.07
CA VAL A 212 0.26 22.94 9.66
C VAL A 212 0.45 24.37 9.15
N PRO A 213 1.32 25.19 9.78
CA PRO A 213 1.59 26.55 9.32
C PRO A 213 2.21 26.62 7.92
N ARG A 214 1.59 27.32 6.97
CA ARG A 214 2.13 27.45 5.59
C ARG A 214 3.58 27.97 5.53
N ARG A 215 3.99 28.80 6.49
CA ARG A 215 5.31 29.46 6.54
C ARG A 215 6.50 28.51 6.72
N MET A 216 6.27 27.27 7.18
CA MET A 216 7.34 26.28 7.29
C MET A 216 7.58 25.50 6.01
N LEU A 217 6.70 25.59 5.02
CA LEU A 217 6.72 24.69 3.86
C LEU A 217 7.70 25.18 2.79
N PRO A 218 8.41 24.26 2.11
CA PRO A 218 9.28 24.60 0.99
C PRO A 218 8.45 25.07 -0.21
N GLU A 219 9.05 25.83 -1.12
CA GLU A 219 8.42 26.08 -2.42
C GLU A 219 8.38 24.78 -3.25
N ILE A 220 7.22 24.46 -3.84
CA ILE A 220 7.07 23.29 -4.73
C ILE A 220 7.57 23.68 -6.11
N ARG A 221 8.46 22.87 -6.66
CA ARG A 221 9.09 23.00 -7.98
C ARG A 221 8.90 21.74 -8.82
N SER A 222 9.21 21.80 -10.11
CA SER A 222 9.22 20.61 -10.96
C SER A 222 10.33 19.64 -10.52
N SER A 223 10.21 18.38 -10.93
CA SER A 223 11.20 17.33 -10.63
C SER A 223 12.51 17.50 -11.39
N THR A 224 12.48 18.25 -12.50
CA THR A 224 13.60 18.40 -13.44
C THR A 224 13.75 19.87 -13.83
N GLU A 225 14.44 20.64 -12.98
CA GLU A 225 14.85 22.03 -13.20
C GLU A 225 16.09 22.36 -12.34
N VAL A 226 16.78 23.46 -12.63
CA VAL A 226 17.92 23.90 -11.82
C VAL A 226 17.43 24.67 -10.60
N TYR A 227 17.49 24.04 -9.41
CA TYR A 227 17.09 24.66 -8.14
C TYR A 227 18.14 25.63 -7.59
N GLY A 228 19.41 25.36 -7.87
CA GLY A 228 20.53 26.11 -7.30
C GLY A 228 21.88 25.48 -7.60
N THR A 229 22.93 26.04 -7.01
CA THR A 229 24.30 25.53 -7.12
C THR A 229 24.83 25.23 -5.73
N THR A 230 25.55 24.12 -5.60
CA THR A 230 26.18 23.75 -4.32
C THR A 230 27.18 24.82 -3.89
N THR A 231 27.11 25.21 -2.62
CA THR A 231 28.06 26.12 -1.95
C THR A 231 28.84 25.40 -0.84
N THR A 232 28.31 24.27 -0.35
CA THR A 232 28.91 23.42 0.68
C THR A 232 29.23 22.02 0.13
N VAL A 233 29.98 21.22 0.90
CA VAL A 233 30.52 19.89 0.54
C VAL A 233 31.50 19.93 -0.64
N VAL A 234 31.02 20.24 -1.84
CA VAL A 234 31.81 20.50 -3.04
C VAL A 234 31.14 21.65 -3.82
N PRO A 235 31.70 22.87 -3.80
CA PRO A 235 31.06 24.02 -4.47
C PRO A 235 31.03 23.94 -6.00
N GLY A 236 30.01 24.53 -6.61
CA GLY A 236 29.93 24.78 -8.05
C GLY A 236 29.17 23.74 -8.88
N ILE A 237 28.51 22.77 -8.24
CA ILE A 237 27.72 21.75 -8.95
C ILE A 237 26.25 22.20 -8.98
N ARG A 238 25.63 22.20 -10.16
CA ARG A 238 24.21 22.56 -10.31
C ARG A 238 23.32 21.44 -9.79
N ILE A 239 22.44 21.74 -8.84
CA ILE A 239 21.38 20.82 -8.40
C ILE A 239 20.23 20.97 -9.38
N ALA A 240 19.99 19.93 -10.19
CA ALA A 240 19.21 20.03 -11.41
C ALA A 240 18.02 19.06 -11.48
N ALA A 241 17.84 18.22 -10.46
CA ALA A 241 16.66 17.38 -10.30
C ALA A 241 16.52 16.89 -8.86
N ALA A 242 15.29 16.67 -8.44
CA ALA A 242 14.93 15.99 -7.20
C ALA A 242 13.70 15.14 -7.47
N LEU A 243 13.71 13.90 -6.99
CA LEU A 243 12.58 12.97 -7.11
C LEU A 243 12.51 12.09 -5.85
N GLY A 244 11.29 11.75 -5.43
CA GLY A 244 11.12 10.65 -4.48
C GLY A 244 11.68 9.35 -5.07
N ASP A 245 12.32 8.52 -4.26
CA ASP A 245 13.07 7.33 -4.71
C ASP A 245 12.30 6.41 -5.69
N GLN A 246 11.02 6.12 -5.40
CA GLN A 246 10.22 5.25 -6.26
C GLN A 246 9.86 5.92 -7.60
N GLN A 247 9.63 7.23 -7.60
CA GLN A 247 9.46 8.03 -8.82
C GLN A 247 10.77 8.16 -9.60
N ALA A 248 11.90 8.28 -8.90
CA ALA A 248 13.22 8.22 -9.53
C ALA A 248 13.44 6.86 -10.20
N ALA A 249 13.07 5.74 -9.57
CA ALA A 249 13.10 4.42 -10.20
C ALA A 249 12.16 4.33 -11.42
N LEU A 250 10.95 4.91 -11.37
CA LEU A 250 10.05 5.01 -12.53
C LEU A 250 10.70 5.76 -13.69
N PHE A 251 11.37 6.88 -13.40
CA PHE A 251 12.10 7.68 -14.39
C PHE A 251 13.33 6.95 -14.94
N GLY A 252 14.12 6.31 -14.07
CA GLY A 252 15.32 5.54 -14.42
C GLY A 252 15.00 4.28 -15.23
N GLN A 253 13.82 3.69 -15.02
CA GLN A 253 13.28 2.62 -15.85
C GLN A 253 12.72 3.12 -17.18
N THR A 254 12.74 4.43 -17.44
CA THR A 254 12.23 5.08 -18.66
C THR A 254 10.73 4.82 -18.90
N CYS A 255 9.94 4.76 -17.83
CA CYS A 255 8.48 4.62 -17.89
C CYS A 255 7.81 5.98 -18.13
N PHE A 256 8.03 6.55 -19.31
CA PHE A 256 7.57 7.90 -19.68
C PHE A 256 6.18 7.93 -20.32
N ALA A 257 5.64 6.79 -20.77
CA ALA A 257 4.34 6.70 -21.42
C ALA A 257 3.27 6.06 -20.50
N PRO A 258 1.99 6.46 -20.65
CA PRO A 258 0.88 5.81 -19.93
C PRO A 258 0.86 4.29 -20.18
N GLY A 259 0.64 3.51 -19.12
CA GLY A 259 0.65 2.04 -19.20
C GLY A 259 2.02 1.41 -18.92
N GLU A 260 3.09 2.19 -18.93
CA GLU A 260 4.41 1.71 -18.52
C GLU A 260 4.52 1.71 -16.99
N ALA A 261 4.93 0.58 -16.43
CA ALA A 261 5.07 0.40 -14.99
C ALA A 261 6.42 -0.19 -14.62
N LYS A 262 6.79 0.02 -13.36
CA LYS A 262 7.91 -0.68 -12.73
C LYS A 262 7.52 -1.22 -11.36
N CYS A 263 8.20 -2.29 -10.94
CA CYS A 263 8.20 -2.76 -9.56
C CYS A 263 9.64 -2.79 -9.01
N THR A 264 9.84 -2.17 -7.85
CA THR A 264 11.10 -2.30 -7.10
C THR A 264 10.92 -3.36 -6.03
N TYR A 265 11.64 -4.48 -6.11
CA TYR A 265 11.61 -5.59 -5.16
C TYR A 265 12.75 -5.51 -4.14
N GLY A 266 12.42 -5.02 -2.94
CA GLY A 266 13.32 -4.91 -1.80
C GLY A 266 12.74 -5.58 -0.55
N THR A 267 12.94 -4.99 0.63
CA THR A 267 12.30 -5.46 1.88
C THR A 267 10.77 -5.52 1.71
N GLY A 268 10.18 -4.43 1.23
CA GLY A 268 8.86 -4.38 0.62
C GLY A 268 8.98 -4.19 -0.90
N SER A 269 7.85 -4.22 -1.60
CA SER A 269 7.80 -3.98 -3.04
C SER A 269 6.91 -2.80 -3.38
N PHE A 270 7.37 -1.96 -4.31
CA PHE A 270 6.68 -0.73 -4.71
C PHE A 270 6.45 -0.72 -6.22
N LEU A 271 5.18 -0.89 -6.60
CA LEU A 271 4.73 -0.87 -7.98
C LEU A 271 4.23 0.53 -8.32
N LEU A 272 4.74 1.11 -9.41
CA LEU A 272 4.27 2.40 -9.94
C LEU A 272 3.89 2.23 -11.41
N LEU A 273 2.69 2.69 -11.76
CA LEU A 273 2.16 2.74 -13.12
C LEU A 273 2.02 4.19 -13.56
N ASN A 274 2.65 4.58 -14.67
CA ASN A 274 2.44 5.87 -15.29
C ASN A 274 1.01 5.97 -15.86
N THR A 275 0.26 7.00 -15.46
CA THR A 275 -1.12 7.24 -15.90
C THR A 275 -1.27 8.48 -16.79
N GLY A 276 -0.17 9.10 -17.21
CA GLY A 276 -0.17 10.29 -18.06
C GLY A 276 -0.53 11.58 -17.32
N GLY A 277 -1.05 12.56 -18.04
CA GLY A 277 -1.25 13.94 -17.56
C GLY A 277 -2.47 14.19 -16.67
N THR A 278 -3.16 13.14 -16.19
CA THR A 278 -4.34 13.30 -15.33
C THR A 278 -4.27 12.37 -14.13
N PRO A 279 -4.50 12.86 -12.90
CA PRO A 279 -4.51 12.00 -11.72
C PRO A 279 -5.70 11.05 -11.78
N VAL A 280 -5.41 9.75 -11.72
CA VAL A 280 -6.43 8.68 -11.66
C VAL A 280 -6.74 8.41 -10.18
N PRO A 281 -7.94 8.77 -9.68
CA PRO A 281 -8.32 8.47 -8.31
C PRO A 281 -8.50 6.96 -8.14
N SER A 282 -7.80 6.39 -7.15
CA SER A 282 -7.93 4.97 -6.85
C SER A 282 -9.24 4.65 -6.13
N THR A 283 -9.92 3.60 -6.57
CA THR A 283 -11.07 2.97 -5.92
C THR A 283 -10.77 1.55 -5.42
N HIS A 284 -9.61 0.99 -5.77
CA HIS A 284 -9.16 -0.36 -5.41
C HIS A 284 -7.97 -0.35 -4.43
N GLY A 285 -7.91 0.65 -3.54
CA GLY A 285 -6.92 0.67 -2.45
C GLY A 285 -5.49 1.05 -2.88
N LEU A 286 -5.28 1.60 -4.05
CA LEU A 286 -4.00 2.20 -4.47
C LEU A 286 -3.85 3.65 -4.02
N LEU A 287 -2.64 4.20 -4.17
CA LEU A 287 -2.34 5.62 -4.01
C LEU A 287 -2.35 6.31 -5.37
N THR A 288 -2.94 7.51 -5.44
CA THR A 288 -2.77 8.42 -6.58
C THR A 288 -1.65 9.40 -6.24
N THR A 289 -0.66 9.54 -7.10
CA THR A 289 0.53 10.36 -6.80
C THR A 289 1.07 11.04 -8.06
N VAL A 290 1.99 12.00 -7.90
CA VAL A 290 2.73 12.56 -9.03
C VAL A 290 3.87 11.59 -9.39
N GLY A 291 4.00 11.27 -10.67
CA GLY A 291 5.10 10.50 -11.23
C GLY A 291 6.35 11.34 -11.43
N PHE A 292 6.24 12.47 -12.13
CA PHE A 292 7.30 13.48 -12.30
C PHE A 292 6.76 14.72 -13.02
N GLN A 293 7.51 15.83 -12.97
CA GLN A 293 7.27 17.02 -13.82
C GLN A 293 8.59 17.53 -14.39
N ILE A 294 8.61 17.87 -15.68
CA ILE A 294 9.81 18.34 -16.39
C ILE A 294 9.66 19.83 -16.70
N GLY A 295 10.38 20.69 -15.97
CA GLY A 295 10.26 22.14 -16.10
C GLY A 295 8.80 22.61 -16.08
N ASP A 296 8.41 23.37 -17.09
CA ASP A 296 7.06 23.91 -17.24
C ASP A 296 6.07 22.95 -17.95
N GLU A 297 6.49 21.73 -18.30
CA GLU A 297 5.60 20.74 -18.90
C GLU A 297 4.51 20.29 -17.89
N PRO A 298 3.33 19.85 -18.37
CA PRO A 298 2.32 19.26 -17.51
C PRO A 298 2.87 18.09 -16.70
N ALA A 299 2.48 17.98 -15.44
CA ALA A 299 2.89 16.86 -14.59
C ALA A 299 2.36 15.52 -15.13
N VAL A 300 3.19 14.49 -15.00
CA VAL A 300 2.82 13.10 -15.22
C VAL A 300 2.46 12.48 -13.88
N TYR A 301 1.35 11.77 -13.82
CA TYR A 301 0.83 11.11 -12.62
C TYR A 301 1.11 9.62 -12.63
N ALA A 302 0.99 9.00 -11.46
CA ALA A 302 1.10 7.57 -11.29
C ALA A 302 0.06 7.02 -10.31
N LEU A 303 -0.30 5.77 -10.52
CA LEU A 303 -0.85 4.91 -9.46
C LEU A 303 0.29 4.18 -8.79
N GLU A 304 0.25 4.10 -7.47
CA GLU A 304 1.23 3.39 -6.67
C GLU A 304 0.55 2.35 -5.78
N GLY A 305 1.11 1.15 -5.76
CA GLY A 305 0.75 0.10 -4.83
C GLY A 305 1.97 -0.37 -4.06
N SER A 306 1.82 -0.47 -2.74
CA SER A 306 2.88 -0.83 -1.81
C SER A 306 2.58 -2.19 -1.20
N ILE A 307 3.54 -3.10 -1.28
CA ILE A 307 3.50 -4.43 -0.68
C ILE A 307 4.48 -4.42 0.49
N ALA A 308 3.96 -4.56 1.71
CA ALA A 308 4.74 -4.42 2.95
C ALA A 308 5.91 -5.41 3.05
N VAL A 309 5.63 -6.68 2.72
CA VAL A 309 6.49 -7.82 3.04
C VAL A 309 6.73 -8.65 1.78
N THR A 310 7.95 -8.57 1.25
CA THR A 310 8.42 -9.37 0.11
C THR A 310 9.82 -9.92 0.41
N GLY A 311 10.88 -9.10 0.28
CA GLY A 311 12.22 -9.52 0.66
C GLY A 311 12.37 -9.79 2.16
N SER A 312 11.60 -9.10 3.01
CA SER A 312 11.53 -9.41 4.44
C SER A 312 10.92 -10.79 4.73
N LEU A 313 10.11 -11.37 3.83
CA LEU A 313 9.65 -12.75 3.97
C LEU A 313 10.80 -13.74 3.80
N VAL A 314 11.68 -13.51 2.81
CA VAL A 314 12.90 -14.29 2.61
C VAL A 314 13.84 -14.14 3.81
N GLN A 315 14.00 -12.92 4.32
CA GLN A 315 14.79 -12.67 5.53
C GLN A 315 14.22 -13.38 6.75
N TRP A 316 12.90 -13.36 6.95
CA TRP A 316 12.24 -14.11 8.03
C TRP A 316 12.40 -15.62 7.87
N PHE A 317 12.35 -16.14 6.65
CA PHE A 317 12.60 -17.57 6.39
C PHE A 317 14.04 -17.98 6.74
N ARG A 318 15.01 -17.07 6.58
CA ARG A 318 16.41 -17.23 6.97
C ARG A 318 16.63 -17.05 8.47
N ASP A 319 16.24 -15.92 9.04
CA ASP A 319 16.60 -15.52 10.40
C ASP A 319 15.61 -16.03 11.45
N GLY A 320 14.33 -16.13 11.07
CA GLY A 320 13.24 -16.54 11.97
C GLY A 320 13.02 -18.05 11.99
N LEU A 321 13.06 -18.70 10.82
CA LEU A 321 12.90 -20.16 10.72
C LEU A 321 14.21 -20.93 10.56
N GLU A 322 15.32 -20.25 10.27
CA GLU A 322 16.64 -20.87 10.09
C GLU A 322 16.65 -21.99 9.02
N LEU A 323 15.78 -21.90 8.00
CA LEU A 323 15.63 -22.92 6.96
C LEU A 323 16.60 -22.75 5.79
N ILE A 324 17.23 -21.57 5.67
CA ILE A 324 18.29 -21.23 4.72
C ILE A 324 19.38 -20.43 5.45
N GLY A 325 20.64 -20.52 5.01
CA GLY A 325 21.77 -19.81 5.62
C GLY A 325 21.99 -18.41 5.04
N SER A 326 21.49 -18.14 3.84
CA SER A 326 21.60 -16.85 3.16
C SER A 326 20.38 -16.58 2.27
N ALA A 327 20.09 -15.32 1.98
CA ALA A 327 18.93 -14.97 1.15
C ALA A 327 18.96 -15.63 -0.25
N PRO A 328 20.11 -15.69 -0.97
CA PRO A 328 20.16 -16.36 -2.29
C PRO A 328 19.87 -17.87 -2.27
N GLU A 329 20.01 -18.54 -1.12
CA GLU A 329 19.70 -19.97 -1.01
C GLU A 329 18.21 -20.28 -1.18
N ILE A 330 17.32 -19.28 -1.01
CA ILE A 330 15.87 -19.47 -1.21
C ILE A 330 15.56 -20.01 -2.61
N GLU A 331 16.21 -19.49 -3.66
CA GLU A 331 16.00 -19.93 -5.03
C GLU A 331 16.46 -21.38 -5.20
N THR A 332 17.63 -21.71 -4.66
CA THR A 332 18.20 -23.06 -4.74
C THR A 332 17.28 -24.07 -4.05
N LEU A 333 16.74 -23.72 -2.88
CA LEU A 333 15.82 -24.56 -2.14
C LEU A 333 14.46 -24.70 -2.83
N ALA A 334 13.89 -23.60 -3.34
CA ALA A 334 12.62 -23.59 -4.05
C ALA A 334 12.66 -24.38 -5.37
N ARG A 335 13.85 -24.53 -5.98
CA ARG A 335 14.09 -25.36 -7.18
C ARG A 335 14.18 -26.86 -6.90
N THR A 336 14.17 -27.30 -5.64
CA THR A 336 14.13 -28.74 -5.29
C THR A 336 12.75 -29.38 -5.50
N VAL A 337 11.73 -28.56 -5.79
CA VAL A 337 10.34 -28.95 -6.04
C VAL A 337 9.82 -28.25 -7.30
N GLU A 338 8.79 -28.84 -7.92
CA GLU A 338 8.19 -28.31 -9.16
C GLU A 338 7.18 -27.19 -8.91
N ASP A 339 6.51 -27.19 -7.75
CA ASP A 339 5.45 -26.24 -7.36
C ASP A 339 5.44 -25.97 -5.84
N ASN A 340 4.41 -25.28 -5.34
CA ASN A 340 4.22 -24.98 -3.93
C ASN A 340 3.59 -26.15 -3.12
N GLY A 341 3.30 -27.30 -3.74
CA GLY A 341 2.68 -28.46 -3.08
C GLY A 341 1.26 -28.21 -2.54
N GLY A 342 0.59 -27.16 -2.99
CA GLY A 342 -0.72 -26.70 -2.49
C GLY A 342 -0.66 -25.82 -1.25
N CYS A 343 0.54 -25.42 -0.79
CA CYS A 343 0.68 -24.53 0.36
C CYS A 343 0.86 -23.06 -0.04
N TYR A 344 0.29 -22.16 0.75
CA TYR A 344 0.32 -20.72 0.52
C TYR A 344 0.79 -20.01 1.78
N ILE A 345 1.64 -18.99 1.61
CA ILE A 345 2.15 -18.16 2.70
C ILE A 345 1.67 -16.73 2.46
N VAL A 346 0.77 -16.24 3.30
CA VAL A 346 0.32 -14.83 3.25
C VAL A 346 1.13 -14.03 4.26
N PRO A 347 2.03 -13.13 3.85
CA PRO A 347 3.06 -12.58 4.73
C PRO A 347 2.63 -11.27 5.42
N ALA A 348 1.47 -11.27 6.07
CA ALA A 348 0.90 -10.07 6.73
C ALA A 348 1.55 -9.75 8.10
N PHE A 349 2.89 -9.73 8.20
CA PHE A 349 3.59 -9.53 9.49
C PHE A 349 3.33 -8.16 10.14
N SER A 350 3.05 -7.16 9.32
CA SER A 350 2.69 -5.80 9.72
C SER A 350 1.26 -5.42 9.32
N GLY A 351 0.40 -6.42 9.07
CA GLY A 351 -0.85 -6.23 8.33
C GLY A 351 -0.65 -6.22 6.81
N LEU A 352 -1.75 -6.13 6.08
CA LEU A 352 -1.76 -6.03 4.61
C LEU A 352 -1.91 -4.56 4.19
N PHE A 353 -1.15 -4.14 3.17
CA PHE A 353 -1.29 -2.85 2.51
C PHE A 353 -2.18 -2.97 1.26
N ALA A 354 -1.86 -2.27 0.18
CA ALA A 354 -2.66 -2.30 -1.05
C ALA A 354 -2.79 -3.75 -1.59
N PRO A 355 -3.97 -4.14 -2.09
CA PRO A 355 -5.23 -3.38 -2.14
C PRO A 355 -6.07 -3.42 -0.83
N HIS A 356 -5.67 -4.25 0.13
CA HIS A 356 -6.46 -4.70 1.29
C HIS A 356 -6.57 -3.70 2.45
N TRP A 357 -5.47 -3.05 2.85
CA TRP A 357 -5.38 -2.13 4.00
C TRP A 357 -5.93 -2.68 5.34
N HIS A 358 -5.72 -3.97 5.58
CA HIS A 358 -6.08 -4.64 6.82
C HIS A 358 -4.90 -4.67 7.80
N SER A 359 -4.80 -3.68 8.69
CA SER A 359 -3.76 -3.60 9.72
C SER A 359 -3.84 -4.71 10.78
N GLU A 360 -5.02 -5.29 10.93
CA GLU A 360 -5.32 -6.42 11.82
C GLU A 360 -4.88 -7.78 11.26
N ALA A 361 -4.60 -7.88 9.95
CA ALA A 361 -4.22 -9.14 9.33
C ALA A 361 -2.88 -9.66 9.87
N ARG A 362 -2.72 -10.98 9.97
CA ARG A 362 -1.46 -11.60 10.42
C ARG A 362 -1.00 -12.70 9.48
N GLY A 363 0.29 -12.98 9.53
CA GLY A 363 0.92 -13.97 8.67
C GLY A 363 0.30 -15.36 8.86
N VAL A 364 -0.08 -16.01 7.76
CA VAL A 364 -0.68 -17.35 7.76
C VAL A 364 0.07 -18.25 6.77
N ILE A 365 0.30 -19.50 7.17
CA ILE A 365 0.71 -20.59 6.27
C ILE A 365 -0.47 -21.56 6.17
N ALA A 366 -1.05 -21.69 4.98
CA ALA A 366 -2.21 -22.53 4.71
C ALA A 366 -1.85 -23.69 3.77
N GLY A 367 -2.70 -24.74 3.74
CA GLY A 367 -2.55 -25.86 2.80
C GLY A 367 -1.46 -26.87 3.17
N LEU A 368 -1.08 -26.98 4.46
CA LEU A 368 -0.08 -27.94 4.89
C LEU A 368 -0.62 -29.38 4.87
N THR A 369 0.09 -30.27 4.19
CA THR A 369 -0.13 -31.72 4.19
C THR A 369 1.16 -32.45 4.53
N SER A 370 1.11 -33.77 4.78
CA SER A 370 2.31 -34.59 5.02
C SER A 370 3.27 -34.69 3.81
N TYR A 371 2.84 -34.21 2.63
CA TYR A 371 3.65 -34.11 1.42
C TYR A 371 4.60 -32.88 1.44
N ILE A 372 4.27 -31.84 2.20
CA ILE A 372 5.00 -30.57 2.20
C ILE A 372 6.43 -30.76 2.73
N THR A 373 7.37 -30.07 2.10
CA THR A 373 8.80 -30.07 2.46
C THR A 373 9.28 -28.63 2.59
N LYS A 374 10.51 -28.44 3.10
CA LYS A 374 11.15 -27.11 3.10
C LYS A 374 11.30 -26.51 1.69
N GLY A 375 11.37 -27.34 0.65
CA GLY A 375 11.38 -26.89 -0.75
C GLY A 375 10.06 -26.22 -1.15
N HIS A 376 8.93 -26.86 -0.81
CA HIS A 376 7.58 -26.31 -1.04
C HIS A 376 7.36 -24.99 -0.27
N LEU A 377 7.83 -24.90 0.98
CA LEU A 377 7.75 -23.64 1.73
C LEU A 377 8.61 -22.53 1.12
N ALA A 378 9.84 -22.86 0.70
CA ALA A 378 10.70 -21.89 0.00
C ALA A 378 10.08 -21.42 -1.32
N ARG A 379 9.40 -22.32 -2.04
CA ARG A 379 8.61 -21.99 -3.22
C ARG A 379 7.48 -21.02 -2.88
N ALA A 380 6.65 -21.35 -1.90
CA ALA A 380 5.53 -20.51 -1.47
C ALA A 380 5.98 -19.11 -0.98
N VAL A 381 7.17 -18.98 -0.39
CA VAL A 381 7.78 -17.68 -0.06
C VAL A 381 7.98 -16.81 -1.30
N LEU A 382 8.52 -17.36 -2.38
CA LEU A 382 8.73 -16.63 -3.64
C LEU A 382 7.38 -16.33 -4.30
N GLU A 383 6.50 -17.33 -4.36
CA GLU A 383 5.19 -17.18 -5.02
C GLU A 383 4.29 -16.15 -4.34
N ALA A 384 4.35 -16.02 -3.01
CA ALA A 384 3.65 -14.96 -2.28
C ALA A 384 4.01 -13.55 -2.77
N THR A 385 5.24 -13.34 -3.23
CA THR A 385 5.64 -12.06 -3.83
C THR A 385 5.00 -11.87 -5.21
N GLY A 386 4.93 -12.93 -6.02
CA GLY A 386 4.25 -12.91 -7.31
C GLY A 386 2.74 -12.63 -7.17
N TRP A 387 2.07 -13.33 -6.25
CA TRP A 387 0.64 -13.16 -6.04
C TRP A 387 0.26 -11.77 -5.51
N GLN A 388 0.99 -11.26 -4.51
CA GLN A 388 0.80 -9.87 -4.06
C GLN A 388 1.06 -8.86 -5.19
N THR A 389 2.05 -9.12 -6.07
CA THR A 389 2.27 -8.28 -7.26
C THR A 389 1.04 -8.30 -8.18
N ARG A 390 0.47 -9.48 -8.43
CA ARG A 390 -0.75 -9.63 -9.24
C ARG A 390 -1.93 -8.86 -8.67
N GLU A 391 -2.20 -8.98 -7.38
CA GLU A 391 -3.31 -8.24 -6.73
C GLU A 391 -3.19 -6.72 -6.95
N VAL A 392 -1.98 -6.19 -6.84
CA VAL A 392 -1.73 -4.76 -7.05
C VAL A 392 -1.86 -4.38 -8.54
N VAL A 393 -1.37 -5.21 -9.46
CA VAL A 393 -1.52 -4.97 -10.91
C VAL A 393 -3.00 -5.01 -11.33
N ASP A 394 -3.76 -5.97 -10.81
CA ASP A 394 -5.20 -6.09 -11.09
C ASP A 394 -5.95 -4.84 -10.60
N ALA A 395 -5.64 -4.35 -9.39
CA ALA A 395 -6.17 -3.08 -8.88
C ALA A 395 -5.79 -1.89 -9.77
N MET A 396 -4.55 -1.84 -10.28
CA MET A 396 -4.08 -0.76 -11.14
C MET A 396 -4.81 -0.75 -12.49
N ASN A 397 -4.98 -1.93 -13.08
CA ASN A 397 -5.72 -2.09 -14.33
C ASN A 397 -7.19 -1.67 -14.15
N ALA A 398 -7.80 -2.05 -13.02
CA ALA A 398 -9.19 -1.70 -12.71
C ALA A 398 -9.39 -0.19 -12.50
N ASP A 399 -8.47 0.49 -11.80
CA ASP A 399 -8.58 1.93 -11.54
C ASP A 399 -8.23 2.81 -12.74
N SER A 400 -7.21 2.43 -13.51
CA SER A 400 -6.72 3.25 -14.64
C SER A 400 -7.43 3.00 -15.96
N GLY A 401 -8.05 1.83 -16.14
CA GLY A 401 -8.52 1.35 -17.44
C GLY A 401 -7.39 1.09 -18.45
N LEU A 402 -6.12 1.23 -18.03
CA LEU A 402 -4.94 0.86 -18.81
C LEU A 402 -4.63 -0.61 -18.53
N ARG A 403 -4.25 -1.35 -19.56
CA ARG A 403 -3.69 -2.70 -19.37
C ARG A 403 -2.18 -2.60 -19.30
N LEU A 404 -1.60 -3.12 -18.22
CA LEU A 404 -0.17 -3.35 -18.14
C LEU A 404 0.26 -4.23 -19.32
N SER A 405 1.31 -3.82 -20.05
CA SER A 405 1.81 -4.56 -21.21
C SER A 405 3.17 -5.23 -20.97
N THR A 406 3.92 -4.74 -19.99
CA THR A 406 5.24 -5.24 -19.59
C THR A 406 5.54 -4.66 -18.21
N LEU A 407 6.14 -5.47 -17.32
CA LEU A 407 6.61 -5.01 -16.02
C LEU A 407 8.14 -4.88 -16.03
N LYS A 408 8.63 -3.65 -15.86
CA LYS A 408 10.06 -3.42 -15.61
C LYS A 408 10.36 -3.65 -14.13
N VAL A 409 11.44 -4.33 -13.81
CA VAL A 409 11.73 -4.74 -12.42
C VAL A 409 13.13 -4.32 -12.02
N ASP A 410 13.30 -3.91 -10.77
CA ASP A 410 14.59 -3.62 -10.15
C ASP A 410 14.58 -3.98 -8.66
N GLY A 411 15.71 -3.81 -7.98
CA GLY A 411 15.90 -4.21 -6.59
C GLY A 411 16.49 -5.61 -6.42
N GLY A 412 16.94 -5.91 -5.20
CA GLY A 412 17.80 -7.06 -4.91
C GLY A 412 17.16 -8.42 -5.20
N MET A 413 15.84 -8.56 -5.02
CA MET A 413 15.16 -9.84 -5.29
C MET A 413 15.10 -10.18 -6.77
N THR A 414 15.31 -9.20 -7.67
CA THR A 414 15.28 -9.47 -9.11
C THR A 414 16.43 -10.33 -9.59
N ALA A 415 17.43 -10.60 -8.73
CA ALA A 415 18.47 -11.60 -8.98
C ALA A 415 17.92 -13.05 -8.99
N ASP A 416 16.80 -13.29 -8.31
CA ASP A 416 16.13 -14.60 -8.26
C ASP A 416 15.36 -14.84 -9.57
N ASN A 417 15.89 -15.70 -10.43
CA ASN A 417 15.31 -15.92 -11.75
C ASN A 417 14.02 -16.76 -11.69
N LEU A 418 13.83 -17.52 -10.62
CA LEU A 418 12.62 -18.30 -10.39
C LEU A 418 11.45 -17.38 -10.04
N LEU A 419 11.68 -16.41 -9.15
CA LEU A 419 10.72 -15.37 -8.83
C LEU A 419 10.37 -14.54 -10.06
N MET A 420 11.37 -14.09 -10.85
CA MET A 420 11.10 -13.28 -12.04
C MET A 420 10.27 -14.03 -13.10
N GLN A 421 10.53 -15.32 -13.29
CA GLN A 421 9.69 -16.17 -14.15
C GLN A 421 8.27 -16.26 -13.59
N PHE A 422 8.12 -16.54 -12.29
CA PHE A 422 6.80 -16.66 -11.66
C PHE A 422 6.00 -15.36 -11.72
N VAL A 423 6.63 -14.19 -11.53
CA VAL A 423 5.97 -12.89 -11.71
C VAL A 423 5.46 -12.73 -13.15
N ALA A 424 6.26 -13.10 -14.16
CA ALA A 424 5.81 -13.04 -15.56
C ALA A 424 4.63 -13.98 -15.81
N ASP A 425 4.68 -15.18 -15.25
CA ASP A 425 3.64 -16.20 -15.36
C ASP A 425 2.30 -15.72 -14.78
N VAL A 426 2.30 -15.20 -13.54
CA VAL A 426 1.06 -14.79 -12.85
C VAL A 426 0.48 -13.48 -13.37
N LEU A 427 1.31 -12.58 -13.91
CA LEU A 427 0.83 -11.31 -14.49
C LEU A 427 0.40 -11.44 -15.96
N ASP A 428 0.78 -12.51 -16.63
CA ASP A 428 0.58 -12.71 -18.07
C ASP A 428 1.18 -11.62 -18.97
N VAL A 429 2.28 -11.01 -18.52
CA VAL A 429 3.02 -10.00 -19.29
C VAL A 429 4.52 -10.25 -19.19
N PRO A 430 5.32 -9.79 -20.17
CA PRO A 430 6.77 -9.84 -20.06
C PRO A 430 7.28 -9.11 -18.81
N VAL A 431 8.23 -9.73 -18.11
CA VAL A 431 8.98 -9.11 -17.02
C VAL A 431 10.39 -8.80 -17.51
N VAL A 432 10.88 -7.59 -17.27
CA VAL A 432 12.15 -7.13 -17.84
C VAL A 432 13.06 -6.51 -16.78
N ARG A 433 14.26 -7.08 -16.63
CA ARG A 433 15.30 -6.57 -15.72
C ARG A 433 16.32 -5.73 -16.51
N PRO A 434 16.60 -4.48 -16.08
CA PRO A 434 17.59 -3.62 -16.72
C PRO A 434 19.02 -4.09 -16.41
N MET A 435 19.98 -3.60 -17.20
CA MET A 435 21.42 -3.84 -16.99
C MET A 435 21.98 -3.05 -15.80
N VAL A 436 21.48 -1.85 -15.57
CA VAL A 436 21.81 -1.05 -14.37
C VAL A 436 20.76 -1.34 -13.30
N ALA A 437 21.18 -1.95 -12.19
CA ALA A 437 20.28 -2.32 -11.10
C ALA A 437 19.88 -1.12 -10.22
N GLU A 438 20.75 -0.09 -10.15
CA GLU A 438 20.58 1.13 -9.37
C GLU A 438 19.66 2.15 -10.07
N THR A 439 18.44 1.72 -10.43
CA THR A 439 17.49 2.53 -11.22
C THR A 439 17.07 3.82 -10.53
N VAL A 440 17.01 3.84 -9.20
CA VAL A 440 16.76 5.05 -8.39
C VAL A 440 17.82 6.11 -8.67
N SER A 441 19.10 5.75 -8.53
CA SER A 441 20.23 6.66 -8.76
C SER A 441 20.33 7.06 -10.24
N LEU A 442 20.11 6.10 -11.14
CA LEU A 442 20.09 6.37 -12.59
C LEU A 442 18.97 7.33 -12.97
N GLY A 443 17.78 7.21 -12.38
CA GLY A 443 16.66 8.10 -12.63
C GLY A 443 16.91 9.53 -12.17
N ALA A 444 17.48 9.71 -10.98
CA ALA A 444 17.91 11.02 -10.51
C ALA A 444 19.00 11.63 -11.42
N ALA A 445 19.96 10.82 -11.86
CA ALA A 445 20.96 11.26 -12.83
C ALA A 445 20.32 11.66 -14.16
N TYR A 446 19.47 10.80 -14.74
CA TYR A 446 18.77 11.09 -16.00
C TYR A 446 17.96 12.39 -15.93
N ALA A 447 17.21 12.62 -14.85
CA ALA A 447 16.49 13.86 -14.65
C ALA A 447 17.46 15.06 -14.61
N ALA A 448 18.51 15.02 -13.78
CA ALA A 448 19.46 16.13 -13.69
C ALA A 448 20.20 16.39 -15.01
N GLY A 449 20.58 15.32 -15.73
CA GLY A 449 21.23 15.41 -17.02
C GLY A 449 20.31 15.95 -18.12
N LEU A 450 19.02 15.61 -18.09
CA LEU A 450 18.01 16.17 -18.99
C LEU A 450 17.83 17.68 -18.74
N SER A 451 17.67 18.09 -17.47
CA SER A 451 17.53 19.49 -17.05
C SER A 451 18.67 20.39 -17.54
N VAL A 452 19.90 19.87 -17.55
CA VAL A 452 21.08 20.63 -17.99
C VAL A 452 21.47 20.42 -19.46
N GLY A 453 20.65 19.71 -20.23
CA GLY A 453 20.88 19.42 -21.65
C GLY A 453 22.05 18.48 -21.94
N TYR A 454 22.45 17.66 -20.95
CA TYR A 454 23.46 16.61 -21.16
C TYR A 454 22.91 15.44 -21.97
N TRP A 455 21.67 15.05 -21.69
CA TRP A 455 20.85 14.23 -22.58
C TRP A 455 19.79 15.12 -23.22
N PRO A 456 19.55 15.00 -24.54
CA PRO A 456 18.75 15.97 -25.28
C PRO A 456 17.24 15.80 -25.07
N ASP A 457 16.77 14.57 -24.84
CA ASP A 457 15.35 14.22 -24.81
C ASP A 457 15.12 12.88 -24.09
N LEU A 458 13.85 12.58 -23.79
CA LEU A 458 13.41 11.32 -23.17
C LEU A 458 13.74 10.09 -24.04
N GLU A 459 13.74 10.25 -25.36
CA GLU A 459 14.12 9.19 -26.30
C GLU A 459 15.61 8.83 -26.18
N GLY A 460 16.48 9.81 -25.91
CA GLY A 460 17.89 9.62 -25.59
C GLY A 460 18.08 8.80 -24.33
N LEU A 461 17.26 9.02 -23.32
CA LEU A 461 17.26 8.22 -22.10
C LEU A 461 16.81 6.78 -22.37
N ARG A 462 15.75 6.57 -23.16
CA ARG A 462 15.31 5.23 -23.61
C ARG A 462 16.42 4.49 -24.35
N ARG A 463 17.20 5.17 -25.20
CA ARG A 463 18.33 4.55 -25.92
C ARG A 463 19.46 4.09 -25.01
N ASN A 464 19.66 4.74 -23.86
CA ASN A 464 20.65 4.34 -22.85
C ASN A 464 20.14 3.23 -21.92
N TRP A 465 18.83 2.97 -21.91
CA TRP A 465 18.26 1.89 -21.14
C TRP A 465 18.51 0.56 -21.86
N HIS A 466 19.24 -0.33 -21.20
CA HIS A 466 19.61 -1.63 -21.75
C HIS A 466 19.01 -2.75 -20.92
N ARG A 467 18.46 -3.73 -21.62
CA ARG A 467 17.88 -4.94 -21.02
C ARG A 467 18.98 -5.95 -20.69
N ALA A 468 19.00 -6.45 -19.45
CA ALA A 468 19.85 -7.58 -19.06
C ALA A 468 19.16 -8.93 -19.25
N ALA A 469 17.87 -9.01 -18.89
CA ALA A 469 17.10 -10.24 -18.98
C ALA A 469 15.60 -9.95 -19.23
N GLN A 470 14.91 -10.93 -19.79
CA GLN A 470 13.47 -10.93 -19.98
C GLN A 470 12.91 -12.32 -19.71
N TRP A 471 11.77 -12.35 -19.03
CA TRP A 471 10.96 -13.55 -18.85
C TRP A 471 9.64 -13.35 -19.56
N LEU A 472 9.19 -14.38 -20.26
CA LEU A 472 7.90 -14.40 -20.94
C LEU A 472 6.95 -15.33 -20.17
N PRO A 473 5.64 -15.02 -20.12
CA PRO A 473 4.66 -15.89 -19.48
C PRO A 473 4.67 -17.28 -20.13
N SER A 474 4.64 -18.31 -19.29
CA SER A 474 4.70 -19.71 -19.69
C SER A 474 3.72 -20.60 -18.92
N MET A 475 3.13 -20.09 -17.83
CA MET A 475 2.12 -20.80 -17.04
C MET A 475 0.81 -20.95 -17.81
N ASP A 476 0.21 -22.14 -17.71
CA ASP A 476 -1.10 -22.43 -18.28
C ASP A 476 -2.18 -21.50 -17.68
N PRO A 477 -3.04 -20.88 -18.50
CA PRO A 477 -4.06 -19.95 -18.01
C PRO A 477 -5.03 -20.56 -16.99
N ALA A 478 -5.45 -21.82 -17.16
CA ALA A 478 -6.38 -22.46 -16.23
C ALA A 478 -5.72 -22.73 -14.88
N ARG A 479 -4.46 -23.17 -14.89
CA ARG A 479 -3.64 -23.30 -13.68
C ARG A 479 -3.49 -21.97 -12.96
N ARG A 480 -3.15 -20.90 -13.71
CA ARG A 480 -2.95 -19.55 -13.16
C ARG A 480 -4.19 -19.01 -12.45
N GLU A 481 -5.37 -19.20 -13.02
CA GLU A 481 -6.62 -18.76 -12.37
C GLU A 481 -6.95 -19.61 -11.14
N SER A 482 -6.71 -20.93 -11.21
CA SER A 482 -6.95 -21.82 -10.07
C SER A 482 -6.03 -21.52 -8.89
N GLU A 483 -4.73 -21.33 -9.11
CA GLU A 483 -3.79 -20.99 -8.03
C GLU A 483 -4.07 -19.60 -7.45
N TYR A 484 -4.50 -18.64 -8.28
CA TYR A 484 -4.88 -17.32 -7.78
C TYR A 484 -6.13 -17.36 -6.89
N ALA A 485 -7.14 -18.16 -7.24
CA ALA A 485 -8.31 -18.35 -6.39
C ALA A 485 -7.94 -18.93 -5.01
N HIS A 486 -7.00 -19.88 -4.96
CA HIS A 486 -6.48 -20.40 -3.70
C HIS A 486 -5.66 -19.37 -2.91
N TRP A 487 -4.86 -18.55 -3.60
CA TRP A 487 -4.17 -17.42 -2.97
C TRP A 487 -5.17 -16.45 -2.32
N GLN A 488 -6.21 -16.04 -3.04
CA GLN A 488 -7.25 -15.15 -2.52
C GLN A 488 -7.94 -15.75 -1.29
N HIS A 489 -8.26 -17.04 -1.34
CA HIS A 489 -8.82 -17.74 -0.19
C HIS A 489 -7.86 -17.75 1.02
N ALA A 490 -6.55 -17.98 0.79
CA ALA A 490 -5.56 -17.92 1.85
C ALA A 490 -5.44 -16.51 2.47
N VAL A 491 -5.58 -15.45 1.65
CA VAL A 491 -5.58 -14.06 2.12
C VAL A 491 -6.79 -13.78 3.03
N GLU A 492 -7.98 -14.25 2.67
CA GLU A 492 -9.19 -14.09 3.48
C GLU A 492 -9.04 -14.68 4.89
N LEU A 493 -8.33 -15.82 5.02
CA LEU A 493 -8.04 -16.44 6.32
C LEU A 493 -7.21 -15.55 7.25
N THR A 494 -6.53 -14.52 6.73
CA THR A 494 -5.73 -13.60 7.53
C THR A 494 -6.55 -12.49 8.19
N PHE A 495 -7.77 -12.24 7.71
CA PHE A 495 -8.55 -11.07 8.14
C PHE A 495 -9.08 -11.22 9.56
N GLY A 496 -9.20 -10.09 10.27
CA GLY A 496 -9.74 -10.07 11.63
C GLY A 496 -8.86 -10.69 12.71
N TRP A 497 -7.64 -11.15 12.39
CA TRP A 497 -6.81 -11.96 13.30
C TRP A 497 -6.54 -11.30 14.65
N THR A 498 -6.19 -10.01 14.67
CA THR A 498 -5.94 -9.28 15.93
C THR A 498 -7.11 -8.43 16.41
N ARG A 499 -8.28 -8.51 15.75
CA ARG A 499 -9.47 -7.85 16.31
C ARG A 499 -9.88 -8.60 17.57
N PRO A 500 -10.08 -7.92 18.71
CA PRO A 500 -10.60 -8.60 19.89
C PRO A 500 -11.93 -9.26 19.53
N LEU A 501 -12.09 -10.55 19.83
CA LEU A 501 -13.37 -11.25 19.71
C LEU A 501 -14.38 -10.48 20.56
N GLY A 502 -15.23 -9.69 19.89
CA GLY A 502 -16.20 -8.84 20.56
C GLY A 502 -17.18 -9.67 21.35
N LYS A 503 -17.47 -9.24 22.59
CA LYS A 503 -18.71 -9.63 23.27
C LYS A 503 -19.91 -9.24 22.40
N PRO A 504 -21.03 -9.98 22.45
CA PRO A 504 -22.23 -9.66 21.69
C PRO A 504 -22.63 -8.20 21.95
N SER A 505 -22.83 -7.49 20.84
CA SER A 505 -23.12 -6.07 20.73
C SER A 505 -24.46 -5.74 21.40
N GLY A 506 -24.43 -4.84 22.39
CA GLY A 506 -25.64 -4.29 23.02
C GLY A 506 -26.31 -3.20 22.17
N PRO A 507 -27.54 -2.77 22.48
CA PRO A 507 -28.28 -1.78 21.67
C PRO A 507 -27.50 -0.46 21.53
N GLY A 508 -27.17 -0.07 20.30
CA GLY A 508 -26.42 1.17 19.99
C GLY A 508 -25.21 1.00 19.06
N THR A 509 -24.96 -0.19 18.54
CA THR A 509 -23.86 -0.51 17.60
C THR A 509 -24.22 -0.11 16.16
N ASP A 510 -23.19 0.11 15.32
CA ASP A 510 -23.36 0.41 13.90
C ASP A 510 -24.11 -0.74 13.19
N LEU A 511 -25.15 -0.42 12.43
CA LEU A 511 -25.99 -1.40 11.71
C LEU A 511 -25.17 -2.42 10.91
N VAL A 512 -24.10 -1.97 10.25
CA VAL A 512 -23.28 -2.84 9.40
C VAL A 512 -22.59 -3.90 10.24
N GLU A 513 -22.07 -3.53 11.40
CA GLU A 513 -21.45 -4.46 12.32
C GLU A 513 -22.47 -5.46 12.89
N MET A 514 -23.71 -5.03 13.12
CA MET A 514 -24.79 -5.92 13.58
C MET A 514 -25.19 -6.96 12.54
N ILE A 515 -25.28 -6.57 11.26
CA ILE A 515 -25.56 -7.49 10.16
C ILE A 515 -24.40 -8.47 9.98
N LEU A 516 -23.15 -7.99 10.04
CA LEU A 516 -21.95 -8.83 9.99
C LEU A 516 -21.82 -9.77 11.21
N ASP A 517 -22.28 -9.36 12.40
CA ASP A 517 -22.38 -10.23 13.57
C ASP A 517 -23.36 -11.38 13.32
N ASP A 518 -24.54 -11.07 12.74
CA ASP A 518 -25.54 -12.09 12.39
C ASP A 518 -25.01 -13.05 11.32
N HIS A 519 -24.35 -12.56 10.27
CA HIS A 519 -23.74 -13.39 9.23
C HIS A 519 -22.73 -14.37 9.82
N ARG A 520 -21.83 -13.88 10.68
CA ARG A 520 -20.85 -14.73 11.36
C ARG A 520 -21.51 -15.77 12.25
N ARG A 521 -22.62 -15.42 12.93
CA ARG A 521 -23.37 -16.38 13.75
C ARG A 521 -24.07 -17.43 12.89
N ILE A 522 -24.65 -17.03 11.77
CA ILE A 522 -25.28 -17.94 10.79
C ILE A 522 -24.25 -18.95 10.25
N GLU A 523 -23.08 -18.48 9.82
CA GLU A 523 -21.99 -19.36 9.35
C GLU A 523 -21.50 -20.31 10.46
N GLN A 524 -21.42 -19.83 11.71
CA GLN A 524 -21.08 -20.69 12.83
C GLN A 524 -22.14 -21.76 13.07
N LEU A 525 -23.42 -21.43 12.95
CA LEU A 525 -24.51 -22.38 13.11
C LEU A 525 -24.51 -23.45 12.02
N PHE A 526 -24.13 -23.11 10.78
CA PHE A 526 -23.89 -24.13 9.73
C PHE A 526 -22.75 -25.08 10.10
N ARG A 527 -21.64 -24.56 10.66
CA ARG A 527 -20.54 -25.41 11.17
C ARG A 527 -21.01 -26.31 12.31
N ASP A 528 -21.80 -25.77 13.24
CA ASP A 528 -22.34 -26.53 14.36
C ASP A 528 -23.29 -27.63 13.88
N LEU A 529 -24.08 -27.38 12.82
CA LEU A 529 -24.97 -28.37 12.21
C LEU A 529 -24.24 -29.50 11.47
N ARG A 530 -23.05 -29.23 10.93
CA ARG A 530 -22.17 -30.26 10.34
C ARG A 530 -21.42 -31.07 11.40
N ASN A 531 -21.20 -30.50 12.58
CA ASN A 531 -20.51 -31.21 13.66
C ASN A 531 -21.45 -32.22 14.34
N ALA A 532 -21.08 -33.50 14.32
CA ALA A 532 -21.85 -34.57 14.97
C ALA A 532 -21.78 -34.51 16.51
N GLU A 533 -20.80 -33.80 17.08
CA GLU A 533 -20.63 -33.62 18.52
C GLU A 533 -21.41 -32.42 19.08
N SER A 534 -21.95 -31.56 18.21
CA SER A 534 -22.75 -30.40 18.60
C SER A 534 -24.22 -30.75 18.82
N ASP A 535 -24.93 -29.93 19.61
CA ASP A 535 -26.40 -30.02 19.69
C ASP A 535 -27.03 -29.46 18.40
N ARG A 536 -27.11 -30.32 17.38
CA ARG A 536 -27.69 -29.98 16.08
C ARG A 536 -29.16 -29.58 16.18
N GLY A 537 -29.89 -30.05 17.19
CA GLY A 537 -31.28 -29.66 17.43
C GLY A 537 -31.38 -28.20 17.83
N GLN A 538 -30.56 -27.80 18.80
CA GLN A 538 -30.44 -26.41 19.24
C GLN A 538 -29.91 -25.50 18.11
N ALA A 539 -28.84 -25.92 17.42
CA ALA A 539 -28.26 -25.16 16.32
C ALA A 539 -29.26 -24.94 15.18
N ARG A 540 -30.09 -25.95 14.86
CA ARG A 540 -31.14 -25.84 13.82
C ARG A 540 -32.21 -24.83 14.22
N ALA A 541 -32.66 -24.89 15.47
CA ALA A 541 -33.67 -23.97 15.98
C ALA A 541 -33.16 -22.53 16.00
N GLU A 542 -31.91 -22.32 16.42
CA GLU A 542 -31.28 -20.99 16.43
C GLU A 542 -31.03 -20.47 15.02
N LEU A 543 -30.55 -21.31 14.10
CA LEU A 543 -30.35 -20.95 12.70
C LEU A 543 -31.64 -20.48 12.05
N SER A 544 -32.72 -21.24 12.22
CA SER A 544 -34.04 -20.88 11.69
C SER A 544 -34.53 -19.54 12.23
N ALA A 545 -34.48 -19.36 13.55
CA ALA A 545 -34.92 -18.12 14.18
C ALA A 545 -34.08 -16.92 13.76
N LEU A 546 -32.75 -17.08 13.68
CA LEU A 546 -31.86 -16.01 13.29
C LEU A 546 -32.00 -15.63 11.81
N LEU A 547 -32.08 -16.59 10.90
CA LEU A 547 -32.26 -16.33 9.47
C LEU A 547 -33.53 -15.54 9.19
N VAL A 548 -34.67 -15.99 9.73
CA VAL A 548 -35.95 -15.32 9.52
C VAL A 548 -35.98 -13.93 10.17
N ALA A 549 -35.47 -13.81 11.40
CA ALA A 549 -35.44 -12.54 12.10
C ALA A 549 -34.51 -11.52 11.43
N HIS A 550 -33.37 -11.98 10.93
CA HIS A 550 -32.39 -11.20 10.20
C HIS A 550 -32.95 -10.67 8.89
N ASP A 551 -33.41 -11.56 8.00
CA ASP A 551 -33.98 -11.21 6.71
C ASP A 551 -35.16 -10.25 6.87
N THR A 552 -36.10 -10.56 7.77
CA THR A 552 -37.25 -9.69 8.04
C THR A 552 -36.83 -8.31 8.53
N ALA A 553 -35.77 -8.22 9.36
CA ALA A 553 -35.27 -6.94 9.84
C ALA A 553 -34.55 -6.16 8.73
N THR A 554 -33.78 -6.84 7.88
CA THR A 554 -33.13 -6.24 6.71
C THR A 554 -34.16 -5.69 5.73
N GLU A 555 -35.18 -6.48 5.36
CA GLU A 555 -36.24 -6.07 4.43
C GLU A 555 -37.07 -4.90 4.96
N ARG A 556 -37.44 -4.91 6.24
CA ARG A 556 -38.35 -3.90 6.79
C ARG A 556 -37.67 -2.61 7.25
N VAL A 557 -36.40 -2.68 7.65
CA VAL A 557 -35.70 -1.53 8.25
C VAL A 557 -34.60 -1.00 7.34
N VAL A 558 -33.88 -1.88 6.66
CA VAL A 558 -32.64 -1.52 5.97
C VAL A 558 -32.91 -1.21 4.50
N ARG A 559 -33.60 -2.10 3.78
CA ARG A 559 -33.89 -1.92 2.34
C ARG A 559 -34.61 -0.62 1.98
N PRO A 560 -35.59 -0.10 2.76
CA PRO A 560 -36.24 1.18 2.45
C PRO A 560 -35.27 2.38 2.46
N SER A 561 -34.09 2.23 3.07
CA SER A 561 -33.07 3.28 3.16
C SER A 561 -32.08 3.28 1.98
N VAL A 562 -32.25 2.40 0.99
CA VAL A 562 -31.35 2.24 -0.16
C VAL A 562 -32.13 2.36 -1.47
N ALA A 563 -31.67 3.23 -2.39
CA ALA A 563 -32.45 3.74 -3.52
C ALA A 563 -32.66 2.78 -4.71
N ASP A 564 -32.24 1.51 -4.62
CA ASP A 564 -32.23 0.58 -5.78
C ASP A 564 -32.75 -0.83 -5.42
N GLY A 565 -33.76 -0.90 -4.54
CA GLY A 565 -34.33 -2.15 -4.07
C GLY A 565 -35.23 -2.82 -5.11
N ARG A 566 -34.67 -3.70 -5.96
CA ARG A 566 -35.48 -4.78 -6.53
C ARG A 566 -35.80 -5.79 -5.43
N ASP A 567 -37.07 -6.15 -5.37
CA ASP A 567 -37.61 -7.19 -4.51
C ASP A 567 -37.12 -8.56 -5.01
N GLU A 568 -36.11 -9.10 -4.35
CA GLU A 568 -35.75 -10.52 -4.45
C GLU A 568 -36.21 -11.16 -3.14
N GLY A 569 -37.52 -11.37 -3.02
CA GLY A 569 -38.13 -11.94 -1.83
C GLY A 569 -37.52 -13.28 -1.41
N ALA A 570 -37.59 -13.56 -0.10
CA ALA A 570 -37.14 -14.73 0.66
C ALA A 570 -36.69 -15.98 -0.13
N GLY A 571 -35.53 -15.89 -0.80
CA GLY A 571 -34.99 -16.99 -1.62
C GLY A 571 -34.60 -18.23 -0.82
N PHE A 572 -34.40 -18.11 0.50
CA PHE A 572 -34.00 -19.22 1.36
C PHE A 572 -35.18 -19.96 2.02
N ALA A 573 -36.40 -19.41 2.04
CA ALA A 573 -37.50 -19.96 2.85
C ALA A 573 -37.88 -21.40 2.46
N GLY A 574 -37.84 -21.73 1.16
CA GLY A 574 -38.09 -23.09 0.68
C GLY A 574 -37.01 -24.10 1.08
N ALA A 575 -35.74 -23.69 0.99
CA ALA A 575 -34.61 -24.51 1.43
C ALA A 575 -34.62 -24.69 2.97
N LEU A 576 -34.96 -23.64 3.71
CA LEU A 576 -35.07 -23.68 5.17
C LEU A 576 -36.23 -24.59 5.60
N LEU A 577 -37.38 -24.51 4.94
CA LEU A 577 -38.50 -25.40 5.21
C LEU A 577 -38.11 -26.87 4.99
N SER A 578 -37.39 -27.16 3.91
CA SER A 578 -36.89 -28.52 3.61
C SER A 578 -35.98 -29.05 4.72
N LEU A 579 -35.08 -28.21 5.27
CA LEU A 579 -34.26 -28.57 6.42
C LEU A 579 -35.07 -28.80 7.70
N LEU A 580 -36.11 -27.99 7.92
CA LEU A 580 -36.94 -28.04 9.13
C LEU A 580 -37.93 -29.22 9.16
N GLU A 581 -38.37 -29.71 8.00
CA GLU A 581 -39.31 -30.83 7.89
C GLU A 581 -38.64 -32.20 8.11
N ASN A 582 -37.30 -32.25 8.18
CA ASN A 582 -36.57 -33.45 8.56
C ASN A 582 -36.81 -33.80 10.05
N GLU A 583 -37.28 -35.03 10.33
CA GLU A 583 -37.55 -35.51 11.70
C GLU A 583 -36.25 -35.65 12.53
N SER A 584 -35.15 -36.05 11.92
CA SER A 584 -33.81 -36.15 12.54
C SER A 584 -32.85 -35.08 12.02
N THR A 585 -31.94 -34.63 12.89
CA THR A 585 -30.83 -33.71 12.54
C THR A 585 -29.57 -34.46 12.05
N GLY A 586 -29.77 -35.63 11.45
CA GLY A 586 -28.72 -36.47 10.89
C GLY A 586 -29.30 -37.44 9.87
N GLY A 587 -28.43 -37.92 8.98
CA GLY A 587 -28.80 -38.74 7.82
C GLY A 587 -28.66 -37.97 6.50
N GLU A 588 -28.60 -38.71 5.39
CA GLU A 588 -28.31 -38.14 4.06
C GLU A 588 -29.32 -37.08 3.61
N GLU A 589 -30.61 -37.23 3.96
CA GLU A 589 -31.66 -36.27 3.61
C GLU A 589 -31.47 -34.93 4.34
N PHE A 590 -31.06 -34.97 5.61
CA PHE A 590 -30.78 -33.78 6.41
C PHE A 590 -29.53 -33.06 5.90
N ASP A 591 -28.45 -33.81 5.66
CA ASP A 591 -27.18 -33.26 5.18
C ASP A 591 -27.34 -32.61 3.80
N LYS A 592 -28.13 -33.23 2.91
CA LYS A 592 -28.48 -32.64 1.61
C LYS A 592 -29.29 -31.35 1.74
N ALA A 593 -30.31 -31.33 2.59
CA ALA A 593 -31.11 -30.13 2.83
C ALA A 593 -30.27 -29.00 3.47
N LEU A 594 -29.29 -29.36 4.30
CA LEU A 594 -28.35 -28.42 4.91
C LEU A 594 -27.41 -27.80 3.87
N GLU A 595 -26.85 -28.61 2.97
CA GLU A 595 -26.02 -28.15 1.85
C GLU A 595 -26.78 -27.20 0.91
N GLU A 596 -28.02 -27.55 0.56
CA GLU A 596 -28.88 -26.70 -0.29
C GLU A 596 -29.18 -25.36 0.38
N LEU A 597 -29.54 -25.36 1.67
CA LEU A 597 -29.79 -24.13 2.43
C LEU A 597 -28.52 -23.27 2.54
N GLU A 598 -27.38 -23.87 2.86
CA GLU A 598 -26.11 -23.16 3.00
C GLU A 598 -25.69 -22.50 1.69
N ALA A 599 -25.83 -23.18 0.56
CA ALA A 599 -25.51 -22.61 -0.75
C ALA A 599 -26.34 -21.35 -1.06
N VAL A 600 -27.65 -21.37 -0.76
CA VAL A 600 -28.55 -20.22 -0.97
C VAL A 600 -28.21 -19.09 0.01
N VAL A 601 -28.06 -19.41 1.30
CA VAL A 601 -27.77 -18.40 2.34
C VAL A 601 -26.40 -17.77 2.15
N SER A 602 -25.36 -18.54 1.83
CA SER A 602 -24.02 -18.00 1.56
C SER A 602 -24.01 -17.09 0.33
N THR A 603 -24.78 -17.42 -0.71
CA THR A 603 -24.92 -16.54 -1.89
C THR A 603 -25.57 -15.22 -1.51
N HIS A 604 -26.63 -15.28 -0.69
CA HIS A 604 -27.34 -14.10 -0.20
C HIS A 604 -26.44 -13.21 0.69
N ILE A 605 -25.77 -13.79 1.69
CA ILE A 605 -24.82 -13.09 2.58
C ILE A 605 -23.76 -12.35 1.74
N ARG A 606 -23.15 -13.01 0.76
CA ARG A 606 -22.16 -12.37 -0.13
C ARG A 606 -22.74 -11.21 -0.92
N ALA A 607 -23.98 -11.33 -1.41
CA ALA A 607 -24.66 -10.26 -2.13
C ALA A 607 -24.95 -9.06 -1.20
N GLU A 608 -25.44 -9.31 0.01
CA GLU A 608 -25.69 -8.27 1.00
C GLU A 608 -24.41 -7.55 1.43
N GLU A 609 -23.34 -8.27 1.75
CA GLU A 609 -22.07 -7.66 2.14
C GLU A 609 -21.46 -6.82 1.02
N ARG A 610 -21.53 -7.31 -0.22
CA ARG A 610 -20.96 -6.62 -1.37
C ARG A 610 -21.77 -5.41 -1.79
N LEU A 611 -23.10 -5.51 -1.82
CA LEU A 611 -23.98 -4.51 -2.41
C LEU A 611 -24.63 -3.64 -1.33
N LEU A 612 -25.35 -4.26 -0.39
CA LEU A 612 -26.15 -3.57 0.61
C LEU A 612 -25.25 -2.86 1.64
N LEU A 613 -24.34 -3.59 2.29
CA LEU A 613 -23.51 -3.04 3.37
C LEU A 613 -22.54 -1.97 2.88
N ASN A 614 -21.94 -2.18 1.71
CA ASN A 614 -21.13 -1.16 1.06
C ASN A 614 -21.97 0.05 0.64
N GLY A 615 -23.20 -0.15 0.18
CA GLY A 615 -24.18 0.91 -0.06
C GLY A 615 -24.40 1.76 1.19
N LEU A 616 -24.75 1.12 2.31
CA LEU A 616 -24.99 1.79 3.60
C LEU A 616 -23.76 2.55 4.12
N ARG A 617 -22.55 1.98 3.97
CA ARG A 617 -21.29 2.64 4.34
C ARG A 617 -21.03 3.90 3.50
N ARG A 618 -21.49 3.92 2.24
CA ARG A 618 -21.32 5.05 1.31
C ARG A 618 -22.39 6.12 1.48
N THR A 619 -23.65 5.73 1.70
CA THR A 619 -24.80 6.64 1.63
C THR A 619 -25.26 7.18 2.98
N LEU A 620 -24.99 6.49 4.09
CA LEU A 620 -25.49 6.87 5.41
C LEU A 620 -24.36 7.28 6.35
N SER A 621 -24.62 8.31 7.16
CA SER A 621 -23.69 8.73 8.22
C SER A 621 -23.59 7.67 9.32
N ALA A 622 -22.52 7.70 10.12
CA ALA A 622 -22.39 6.78 11.28
C ALA A 622 -23.54 6.93 12.29
N SER A 623 -24.10 8.14 12.44
CA SER A 623 -25.25 8.39 13.33
C SER A 623 -26.55 7.81 12.77
N ASP A 624 -26.74 7.89 11.45
CA ASP A 624 -27.90 7.30 10.77
C ASP A 624 -27.81 5.77 10.80
N ARG A 625 -26.61 5.21 10.58
CA ARG A 625 -26.36 3.77 10.72
C ARG A 625 -26.54 3.28 12.16
N ALA A 626 -26.13 4.05 13.16
CA ALA A 626 -26.42 3.71 14.55
C ALA A 626 -27.93 3.78 14.86
N SER A 627 -28.66 4.70 14.24
CA SER A 627 -30.11 4.85 14.41
C SER A 627 -30.88 3.74 13.73
N LEU A 628 -30.53 3.39 12.50
CA LEU A 628 -31.04 2.19 11.82
C LEU A 628 -30.63 0.91 12.54
N GLY A 629 -29.42 0.84 13.09
CA GLY A 629 -28.95 -0.28 13.91
C GLY A 629 -29.88 -0.54 15.10
N ARG A 630 -30.32 0.52 15.81
CA ARG A 630 -31.33 0.40 16.87
C ARG A 630 -32.68 -0.11 16.36
N ALA A 631 -33.14 0.38 15.20
CA ALA A 631 -34.39 -0.06 14.61
C ALA A 631 -34.34 -1.53 14.11
N PHE A 632 -33.21 -1.92 13.52
CA PHE A 632 -32.92 -3.28 13.07
C PHE A 632 -32.89 -4.23 14.26
N ALA A 633 -32.15 -3.89 15.32
CA ALA A 633 -32.10 -4.65 16.56
C ALA A 633 -33.49 -4.87 17.17
N ALA A 634 -34.30 -3.81 17.23
CA ALA A 634 -35.67 -3.89 17.75
C ALA A 634 -36.57 -4.77 16.88
N GLN A 635 -36.45 -4.66 15.54
CA GLN A 635 -37.24 -5.48 14.62
C GLN A 635 -36.84 -6.95 14.70
N ARG A 636 -35.54 -7.25 14.70
CA ARG A 636 -34.99 -8.59 14.86
C ARG A 636 -35.45 -9.22 16.18
N GLN A 637 -35.34 -8.48 17.29
CA GLN A 637 -35.79 -8.94 18.60
C GLN A 637 -37.30 -9.25 18.63
N ARG A 638 -38.13 -8.41 18.00
CA ARG A 638 -39.58 -8.68 17.89
C ARG A 638 -39.88 -9.98 17.13
N GLN A 639 -39.12 -10.30 16.08
CA GLN A 639 -39.29 -11.55 15.33
C GLN A 639 -38.89 -12.76 16.17
N LEU A 640 -37.79 -12.65 16.92
CA LEU A 640 -37.34 -13.71 17.83
C LEU A 640 -38.39 -13.97 18.93
N GLU A 641 -38.95 -12.93 19.53
CA GLU A 641 -40.03 -13.02 20.53
C GLU A 641 -41.33 -13.60 19.96
N PHE A 642 -41.60 -13.38 18.67
CA PHE A 642 -42.76 -13.95 17.97
C PHE A 642 -42.58 -15.44 17.61
N GLY A 643 -41.39 -16.01 17.78
CA GLY A 643 -41.11 -17.40 17.39
C GLY A 643 -41.07 -17.59 15.87
N CYS A 644 -40.52 -16.60 15.15
CA CYS A 644 -40.43 -16.60 13.68
C CYS A 644 -39.70 -17.82 13.08
N GLY A 645 -38.82 -18.50 13.83
CA GLY A 645 -38.14 -19.71 13.37
C GLY A 645 -39.00 -20.99 13.36
N SER A 646 -40.29 -20.91 13.69
CA SER A 646 -41.18 -22.09 13.72
C SER A 646 -41.51 -22.62 12.32
N VAL A 647 -41.67 -23.94 12.19
CA VAL A 647 -42.02 -24.59 10.91
C VAL A 647 -43.31 -24.02 10.32
N SER A 648 -44.30 -23.72 11.16
CA SER A 648 -45.55 -23.09 10.74
C SER A 648 -45.33 -21.70 10.12
N HIS A 649 -44.47 -20.88 10.73
CA HIS A 649 -44.19 -19.54 10.23
C HIS A 649 -43.35 -19.56 8.95
N VAL A 650 -42.32 -20.41 8.89
CA VAL A 650 -41.52 -20.58 7.67
C VAL A 650 -42.39 -21.08 6.52
N ARG A 651 -43.37 -21.95 6.78
CA ARG A 651 -44.35 -22.39 5.76
C ARG A 651 -45.24 -21.27 5.24
N GLU A 652 -45.59 -20.30 6.08
CA GLU A 652 -46.33 -19.09 5.66
C GLU A 652 -45.49 -18.20 4.73
N LEU A 653 -44.16 -18.14 4.93
CA LEU A 653 -43.24 -17.38 4.07
C LEU A 653 -43.09 -18.00 2.67
N VAL A 654 -43.32 -19.31 2.53
CA VAL A 654 -43.26 -20.04 1.24
C VAL A 654 -44.58 -19.95 0.45
N ALA A 655 -45.71 -19.66 1.12
CA ALA A 655 -47.00 -19.60 0.45
C ALA A 655 -47.11 -18.35 -0.45
N PRO A 656 -47.55 -18.47 -1.72
CA PRO A 656 -47.77 -17.31 -2.58
C PRO A 656 -48.82 -16.42 -1.92
N HIS A 657 -48.50 -15.13 -1.75
CA HIS A 657 -49.44 -14.12 -1.25
C HIS A 657 -50.71 -14.16 -2.12
N GLY A 658 -51.82 -14.62 -1.53
CA GLY A 658 -53.14 -14.64 -2.15
C GLY A 658 -53.77 -13.26 -2.28
#